data_AF-A0A7Z2GBA8-F1
#
_entry.id   AF-A0A7Z2GBA8-F1
#
_cell.length_a   1.000
_cell.length_b   1.000
_cell.length_c   1.000
_cell.angle_alpha   90.00
_cell.angle_beta   90.00
_cell.angle_gamma   90.00
#
_symmetry.space_group_name_H-M   'P 1'
#
loop_
_entity.id
_entity.type
_entity.pdbx_description
1 polymer ?
#
loop_
_entity_poly.entity_id
_entity_poly.type
_entity_poly.pdbx_seq_one_letter_code
_entity_poly.pdbx_strand_id
1 'polypeptide(L)'
;MGQSSRAASFGSTAMGMGASATGNAFGTAIGAGATATGWGNTALGAGAVASNNYTTTVGDLSVASGLMSTALGDMAYAKGDYTVAEGESAVAQATNSVAIGHGANASTANSVALGNGALTSSAVATPSGVIGGTTYAYAGASPTGVVSVGAPGAERQVTNVAAGRVSASSTDAVNGSQLYAADSAIAALSAGGGNANAVSYDSSSKSKITLQGANGTLITDLAPGAVTASSTDAVNGAELYGVTQSVTNVSNSITKINNTLTTAGWGAQQNASSPTGYTYGGFITDANGNVSNPAVLYVPNTIGTANAHIVLDPGQGNSQYFVDGNRSEGHLPEGTVISNVANGIQDTDAANVGQVYDIVSQATGGGGVSATPKLMSAMLLGAAPSGSGVNTSGLTTRYTTAAYYSNVAGLGNSSGSTPPSDVARATGAGSIAIGSNAYTPATAGTAVGVQAYTSANDAVALGSGSVANQSNTVSVGNDGTSSYTAYDSNGNPYTIQNAANTRRIVNMAAGEADTDAVNVSQLKGVTNALGGGASVNADGSIAAPSYVLNNSTYSDVGTALQAVDSDAQSGSTNAVKYDSSAHSAVTLGGTGATSAVALHNVAAGALSTSSTDAVNGAQLYATNQNVSGLAGSVTNIAGDVTNLEGKVADAVLYDSSAHSSVTLGGTGATSAVALHNVAAGALSTSSTDAVNGAQLYATNQNVSSLAGSVTNIAGDVTNLEGTVISNVANGIQDTDAANVGQVYDIVNNSQSSGPSVQLMRASLLGAAPSGSGVNTSGLTTRYTTAAYYSNVAGLGNSSGSTPPSDVARATGAGSIAIGSNAYTPATAGTAVGVQAYTSANDAVALGSGSVANQSNTVSVGTYGGESALALGANWYVSDRLLLNAHVSKSTGGGSVGASVGATFGF
;
A
#
# COMPACT_ATOMS: atom_id res chain seq x y z
N MET A 1 81.38 29.75 41.42
CA MET A 1 81.88 30.99 40.80
C MET A 1 80.96 32.14 41.19
N GLY A 2 81.41 33.04 42.06
CA GLY A 2 80.60 34.15 42.57
C GLY A 2 80.91 34.42 44.06
N GLN A 3 80.65 35.64 44.53
CA GLN A 3 80.81 35.98 45.96
C GLN A 3 79.90 35.07 46.79
N SER A 4 80.45 34.41 47.81
CA SER A 4 79.72 33.46 48.67
C SER A 4 79.06 32.27 47.94
N SER A 5 79.44 31.94 46.70
CA SER A 5 78.96 30.73 46.01
C SER A 5 79.54 29.48 46.67
N ARG A 6 78.71 28.48 47.02
CA ARG A 6 79.10 27.29 47.77
C ARG A 6 78.64 26.00 47.09
N ALA A 7 79.58 25.24 46.53
CA ALA A 7 79.39 23.86 46.08
C ALA A 7 80.08 22.94 47.10
N ALA A 8 79.32 22.11 47.83
CA ALA A 8 79.84 21.39 49.01
C ALA A 8 79.96 19.87 48.85
N SER A 9 79.53 19.32 47.71
CA SER A 9 79.30 17.88 47.54
C SER A 9 79.90 17.34 46.24
N PHE A 10 80.07 16.02 46.16
CA PHE A 10 80.62 15.35 44.98
C PHE A 10 79.80 15.68 43.72
N GLY A 11 80.49 16.16 42.67
CA GLY A 11 79.88 16.54 41.40
C GLY A 11 78.96 17.78 41.43
N SER A 12 78.97 18.57 42.50
CA SER A 12 78.10 19.76 42.59
C SER A 12 78.68 21.01 41.91
N THR A 13 77.81 21.85 41.34
CA THR A 13 78.15 23.10 40.64
C THR A 13 77.41 24.27 41.28
N ALA A 14 78.12 25.35 41.65
CA ALA A 14 77.52 26.58 42.17
C ALA A 14 78.06 27.82 41.44
N MET A 15 77.18 28.63 40.83
CA MET A 15 77.54 29.85 40.08
C MET A 15 76.54 30.98 40.36
N GLY A 16 77.02 32.21 40.59
CA GLY A 16 76.22 33.35 41.03
C GLY A 16 76.54 33.79 42.47
N MET A 17 76.19 35.03 42.83
CA MET A 17 76.33 35.54 44.20
C MET A 17 75.46 34.71 45.15
N GLY A 18 76.03 34.13 46.21
CA GLY A 18 75.28 33.35 47.20
C GLY A 18 74.69 32.02 46.71
N ALA A 19 75.00 31.57 45.49
CA ALA A 19 74.49 30.31 44.95
C ALA A 19 74.97 29.11 45.80
N SER A 20 74.09 28.22 46.22
CA SER A 20 74.39 27.14 47.18
C SER A 20 73.94 25.76 46.68
N ALA A 21 74.88 24.96 46.17
CA ALA A 21 74.69 23.56 45.84
C ALA A 21 75.27 22.67 46.96
N THR A 22 74.44 22.32 47.93
CA THR A 22 74.85 21.63 49.17
C THR A 22 74.14 20.30 49.41
N GLY A 23 73.30 19.84 48.49
CA GLY A 23 72.69 18.50 48.56
C GLY A 23 73.70 17.37 48.36
N ASN A 24 73.35 16.16 48.78
CA ASN A 24 74.28 15.04 48.99
C ASN A 24 75.26 14.74 47.83
N ALA A 25 74.84 14.87 46.57
CA ALA A 25 75.69 14.77 45.38
C ALA A 25 75.02 15.43 44.16
N PHE A 26 75.80 15.74 43.13
CA PHE A 26 75.36 16.14 41.78
C PHE A 26 74.46 17.38 41.67
N GLY A 27 74.30 18.16 42.74
CA GLY A 27 73.46 19.37 42.74
C GLY A 27 74.07 20.51 41.91
N THR A 28 73.26 21.15 41.07
CA THR A 28 73.63 22.32 40.26
C THR A 28 72.80 23.53 40.71
N ALA A 29 73.45 24.64 41.05
CA ALA A 29 72.82 25.90 41.41
C ALA A 29 73.47 27.07 40.64
N ILE A 30 72.72 27.70 39.74
CA ILE A 30 73.21 28.73 38.81
C ILE A 30 72.27 29.94 38.85
N GLY A 31 72.72 31.05 39.43
CA GLY A 31 71.94 32.28 39.62
C GLY A 31 72.24 32.92 40.98
N ALA A 32 71.95 34.21 41.15
CA ALA A 32 72.16 34.88 42.43
C ALA A 32 71.18 34.32 43.49
N GLY A 33 71.67 33.72 44.57
CA GLY A 33 70.84 33.05 45.59
C GLY A 33 70.26 31.69 45.19
N ALA A 34 70.56 31.17 43.99
CA ALA A 34 70.09 29.86 43.54
C ALA A 34 70.52 28.76 44.52
N THR A 35 69.62 27.85 44.88
CA THR A 35 69.83 26.89 45.98
C THR A 35 69.41 25.48 45.55
N ALA A 36 70.33 24.52 45.67
CA ALA A 36 70.14 23.10 45.37
C ALA A 36 70.55 22.23 46.58
N THR A 37 69.59 21.76 47.38
CA THR A 37 69.84 21.03 48.65
C THR A 37 69.50 19.55 48.62
N GLY A 38 68.84 19.04 47.59
CA GLY A 38 68.61 17.60 47.38
C GLY A 38 69.72 16.93 46.56
N TRP A 39 69.69 15.61 46.52
CA TRP A 39 70.54 14.78 45.66
C TRP A 39 70.14 14.93 44.18
N GLY A 40 71.07 15.22 43.29
CA GLY A 40 70.81 15.28 41.84
C GLY A 40 70.00 16.48 41.36
N ASN A 41 69.93 17.54 42.15
CA ASN A 41 69.07 18.69 41.88
C ASN A 41 69.64 19.64 40.81
N THR A 42 68.77 20.37 40.12
CA THR A 42 69.14 21.50 39.26
C THR A 42 68.32 22.73 39.63
N ALA A 43 68.97 23.85 39.91
CA ALA A 43 68.37 25.16 40.13
C ALA A 43 69.05 26.21 39.23
N LEU A 44 68.28 26.84 38.33
CA LEU A 44 68.78 27.79 37.34
C LEU A 44 67.91 29.05 37.29
N GLY A 45 68.43 30.17 37.80
CA GLY A 45 67.75 31.45 37.93
C GLY A 45 68.08 32.13 39.26
N ALA A 46 67.87 33.44 39.38
CA ALA A 46 68.10 34.10 40.66
C ALA A 46 67.01 33.69 41.66
N GLY A 47 67.39 33.46 42.92
CA GLY A 47 66.52 32.96 43.98
C GLY A 47 65.90 31.57 43.77
N ALA A 48 66.21 30.84 42.69
CA ALA A 48 65.60 29.56 42.37
C ALA A 48 65.96 28.46 43.40
N VAL A 49 64.98 27.69 43.90
CA VAL A 49 65.16 26.70 44.98
C VAL A 49 64.73 25.28 44.57
N ALA A 50 65.70 24.38 44.45
CA ALA A 50 65.49 22.93 44.32
C ALA A 50 65.83 22.25 45.66
N SER A 51 64.83 21.86 46.47
CA SER A 51 65.08 21.48 47.87
C SER A 51 65.05 19.98 48.19
N ASN A 52 64.19 19.20 47.53
CA ASN A 52 64.05 17.74 47.70
C ASN A 52 64.86 16.99 46.63
N ASN A 53 65.00 15.67 46.69
CA ASN A 53 65.86 14.93 45.75
C ASN A 53 65.31 14.92 44.31
N TYR A 54 66.22 14.92 43.34
CA TYR A 54 65.96 14.83 41.89
C TYR A 54 65.10 15.99 41.34
N THR A 55 65.07 17.15 42.00
CA THR A 55 64.21 18.26 41.56
C THR A 55 64.90 19.18 40.57
N THR A 56 64.13 19.69 39.61
CA THR A 56 64.58 20.66 38.61
C THR A 56 63.79 21.95 38.77
N THR A 57 64.47 23.08 38.90
CA THR A 57 63.84 24.39 38.88
C THR A 57 64.59 25.34 37.94
N VAL A 58 63.84 26.02 37.06
CA VAL A 58 64.39 26.97 36.08
C VAL A 58 63.48 28.19 35.98
N GLY A 59 63.95 29.34 36.45
CA GLY A 59 63.15 30.57 36.56
C GLY A 59 63.69 31.49 37.67
N ASP A 60 63.33 32.77 37.63
CA ASP A 60 63.55 33.63 38.80
C ASP A 60 62.59 33.18 39.93
N LEU A 61 63.08 33.12 41.17
CA LEU A 61 62.34 32.77 42.38
C LEU A 61 61.53 31.44 42.35
N SER A 62 61.77 30.58 41.35
CA SER A 62 61.02 29.34 41.15
C SER A 62 61.43 28.26 42.15
N VAL A 63 60.49 27.42 42.58
CA VAL A 63 60.69 26.44 43.66
C VAL A 63 60.20 25.05 43.27
N ALA A 64 61.09 24.06 43.35
CA ALA A 64 60.78 22.64 43.20
C ALA A 64 61.13 21.88 44.50
N SER A 65 60.10 21.58 45.31
CA SER A 65 60.22 21.06 46.68
C SER A 65 59.57 19.70 46.93
N GLY A 66 58.78 19.16 45.99
CA GLY A 66 58.36 17.75 46.04
C GLY A 66 59.43 16.83 45.49
N LEU A 67 59.49 15.57 45.91
CA LEU A 67 60.41 14.56 45.36
C LEU A 67 60.21 14.45 43.84
N MET A 68 61.30 14.47 43.06
CA MET A 68 61.24 14.39 41.58
C MET A 68 60.33 15.46 40.91
N SER A 69 60.09 16.60 41.57
CA SER A 69 59.31 17.70 41.02
C SER A 69 60.09 18.59 40.04
N THR A 70 59.38 19.21 39.10
CA THR A 70 59.95 20.12 38.09
C THR A 70 59.17 21.43 38.04
N ALA A 71 59.85 22.58 38.23
CA ALA A 71 59.26 23.92 38.15
C ALA A 71 59.98 24.76 37.07
N LEU A 72 59.26 25.25 36.06
CA LEU A 72 59.81 25.97 34.90
C LEU A 72 59.04 27.28 34.68
N GLY A 73 59.66 28.43 34.86
CA GLY A 73 59.04 29.76 34.76
C GLY A 73 59.28 30.61 36.00
N ASP A 74 59.18 31.93 35.85
CA ASP A 74 59.27 32.88 36.97
C ASP A 74 58.21 32.58 38.04
N MET A 75 58.63 32.50 39.30
CA MET A 75 57.79 32.10 40.44
C MET A 75 56.99 30.79 40.22
N ALA A 76 57.47 29.85 39.40
CA ALA A 76 56.82 28.53 39.28
C ALA A 76 57.05 27.68 40.56
N TYR A 77 56.01 27.00 41.04
CA TYR A 77 56.00 26.26 42.32
C TYR A 77 55.56 24.80 42.15
N ALA A 78 56.52 23.87 42.04
CA ALA A 78 56.27 22.43 42.04
C ALA A 78 56.48 21.87 43.47
N LYS A 79 55.41 21.84 44.26
CA LYS A 79 55.46 21.53 45.70
C LYS A 79 55.14 20.07 46.04
N GLY A 80 54.27 19.43 45.26
CA GLY A 80 53.90 18.02 45.47
C GLY A 80 54.94 17.05 44.89
N ASP A 81 55.02 15.83 45.42
CA ASP A 81 55.89 14.79 44.85
C ASP A 81 55.45 14.43 43.42
N TYR A 82 56.42 14.19 42.54
CA TYR A 82 56.23 13.86 41.12
C TYR A 82 55.41 14.90 40.33
N THR A 83 55.54 16.18 40.67
CA THR A 83 54.80 17.28 40.02
C THR A 83 55.55 17.99 38.90
N VAL A 84 54.79 18.62 37.99
CA VAL A 84 55.31 19.56 36.99
C VAL A 84 54.55 20.87 37.10
N ALA A 85 55.25 21.99 37.25
CA ALA A 85 54.69 23.34 37.18
C ALA A 85 55.43 24.12 36.08
N GLU A 86 54.75 24.48 34.99
CA GLU A 86 55.31 25.15 33.83
C GLU A 86 54.54 26.44 33.52
N GLY A 87 55.23 27.58 33.47
CA GLY A 87 54.67 28.91 33.29
C GLY A 87 54.85 29.82 34.51
N GLU A 88 54.81 31.13 34.27
CA GLU A 88 54.92 32.15 35.32
C GLU A 88 53.85 31.95 36.40
N SER A 89 54.24 31.92 37.68
CA SER A 89 53.35 31.67 38.81
C SER A 89 52.52 30.37 38.72
N ALA A 90 52.91 29.38 37.90
CA ALA A 90 52.25 28.08 37.85
C ALA A 90 52.51 27.30 39.15
N VAL A 91 51.50 26.59 39.68
CA VAL A 91 51.56 25.94 41.00
C VAL A 91 51.04 24.50 40.92
N ALA A 92 51.90 23.51 41.13
CA ALA A 92 51.53 22.10 41.23
C ALA A 92 51.76 21.61 42.66
N GLN A 93 50.67 21.46 43.43
CA GLN A 93 50.73 21.33 44.90
C GLN A 93 50.48 19.91 45.42
N ALA A 94 49.78 19.07 44.66
CA ALA A 94 49.41 17.73 45.08
C ALA A 94 50.26 16.66 44.37
N THR A 95 50.41 15.49 44.97
CA THR A 95 51.18 14.39 44.38
C THR A 95 50.68 14.01 42.99
N ASN A 96 51.61 13.79 42.05
CA ASN A 96 51.36 13.49 40.64
C ASN A 96 50.53 14.58 39.89
N SER A 97 50.53 15.83 40.35
CA SER A 97 49.79 16.92 39.68
C SER A 97 50.64 17.69 38.66
N VAL A 98 49.99 18.22 37.62
CA VAL A 98 50.64 18.95 36.53
C VAL A 98 49.92 20.29 36.31
N ALA A 99 50.65 21.41 36.38
CA ALA A 99 50.14 22.74 36.08
C ALA A 99 50.93 23.33 34.91
N ILE A 100 50.25 23.64 33.79
CA ILE A 100 50.88 24.19 32.58
C ILE A 100 50.13 25.44 32.15
N GLY A 101 50.81 26.59 32.18
CA GLY A 101 50.29 27.91 31.83
C GLY A 101 50.44 28.92 32.97
N HIS A 102 50.56 30.21 32.62
CA HIS A 102 50.71 31.30 33.62
C HIS A 102 49.58 31.23 34.66
N GLY A 103 49.93 31.13 35.95
CA GLY A 103 48.99 31.05 37.06
C GLY A 103 48.11 29.80 37.12
N ALA A 104 48.41 28.74 36.35
CA ALA A 104 47.71 27.46 36.44
C ALA A 104 47.95 26.82 37.83
N ASN A 105 46.93 26.25 38.46
CA ASN A 105 47.00 25.70 39.81
C ASN A 105 46.42 24.28 39.88
N ALA A 106 47.31 23.30 39.99
CA ALA A 106 46.99 21.88 40.13
C ALA A 106 47.11 21.46 41.61
N SER A 107 46.03 21.67 42.35
CA SER A 107 45.87 21.40 43.78
C SER A 107 45.26 20.03 44.10
N THR A 108 44.78 19.29 43.10
CA THR A 108 44.23 17.94 43.22
C THR A 108 45.25 16.88 42.79
N ALA A 109 45.35 15.78 43.53
CA ALA A 109 46.28 14.70 43.19
C ALA A 109 45.91 14.05 41.83
N ASN A 110 46.91 13.51 41.12
CA ASN A 110 46.76 12.86 39.81
C ASN A 110 45.98 13.71 38.77
N SER A 111 46.03 15.04 38.87
CA SER A 111 45.21 15.97 38.07
C SER A 111 46.05 17.00 37.33
N VAL A 112 45.51 17.52 36.24
CA VAL A 112 46.18 18.46 35.33
C VAL A 112 45.41 19.78 35.27
N ALA A 113 46.07 20.90 35.51
CA ALA A 113 45.60 22.24 35.15
C ALA A 113 46.30 22.68 33.86
N LEU A 114 45.54 22.90 32.78
CA LEU A 114 46.05 23.20 31.45
C LEU A 114 45.51 24.53 30.91
N GLY A 115 46.38 25.50 30.74
CA GLY A 115 46.09 26.85 30.26
C GLY A 115 46.21 27.92 31.36
N ASN A 116 46.35 29.18 30.93
CA ASN A 116 46.46 30.33 31.82
C ASN A 116 45.30 30.38 32.83
N GLY A 117 45.63 30.50 34.12
CA GLY A 117 44.66 30.53 35.23
C GLY A 117 43.81 29.27 35.40
N ALA A 118 44.14 28.14 34.77
CA ALA A 118 43.38 26.90 34.92
C ALA A 118 43.48 26.35 36.37
N LEU A 119 42.39 25.79 36.90
CA LEU A 119 42.31 25.32 38.29
C LEU A 119 41.75 23.89 38.34
N THR A 120 42.46 22.97 38.98
CA THR A 120 41.90 21.62 39.26
C THR A 120 40.91 21.66 40.42
N SER A 121 39.84 20.89 40.31
CA SER A 121 38.92 20.56 41.40
C SER A 121 38.96 19.05 41.71
N SER A 122 38.35 18.63 42.82
CA SER A 122 38.18 17.21 43.12
C SER A 122 37.36 16.51 42.04
N ALA A 123 37.79 15.32 41.63
CA ALA A 123 37.08 14.51 40.65
C ALA A 123 35.70 14.08 41.20
N VAL A 124 34.64 14.27 40.40
CA VAL A 124 33.26 13.92 40.77
C VAL A 124 32.91 12.56 40.15
N ALA A 125 32.48 11.62 40.99
CA ALA A 125 32.00 10.32 40.54
C ALA A 125 30.56 10.45 40.01
N THR A 126 30.34 10.07 38.75
CA THR A 126 29.03 10.14 38.08
C THR A 126 28.68 8.75 37.53
N PRO A 127 28.14 7.85 38.38
CA PRO A 127 27.91 6.45 37.99
C PRO A 127 26.71 6.24 37.07
N SER A 128 25.75 7.16 37.08
CA SER A 128 24.51 7.04 36.31
C SER A 128 23.79 8.39 36.15
N GLY A 129 22.80 8.42 35.27
CA GLY A 129 21.81 9.49 35.15
C GLY A 129 20.43 8.94 34.79
N VAL A 130 19.38 9.73 35.02
CA VAL A 130 17.99 9.34 34.73
C VAL A 130 17.47 10.14 33.53
N ILE A 131 17.06 9.46 32.47
CA ILE A 131 16.50 10.07 31.26
C ILE A 131 15.15 9.39 30.98
N GLY A 132 14.08 10.18 30.87
CA GLY A 132 12.73 9.65 30.64
C GLY A 132 12.24 8.66 31.73
N GLY A 133 12.70 8.82 32.97
CA GLY A 133 12.40 7.89 34.08
C GLY A 133 13.23 6.60 34.09
N THR A 134 14.10 6.38 33.09
CA THR A 134 15.00 5.22 33.02
C THR A 134 16.41 5.60 33.49
N THR A 135 17.00 4.79 34.37
CA THR A 135 18.38 4.98 34.86
C THR A 135 19.38 4.34 33.91
N TYR A 136 20.32 5.14 33.39
CA TYR A 136 21.43 4.71 32.55
C TYR A 136 22.72 4.72 33.36
N ALA A 137 23.46 3.62 33.37
CA ALA A 137 24.80 3.55 33.97
C ALA A 137 25.87 4.07 33.00
N TYR A 138 26.90 4.72 33.52
CA TYR A 138 27.99 5.30 32.73
C TYR A 138 29.31 4.58 32.98
N ALA A 139 30.08 4.37 31.91
CA ALA A 139 31.46 3.92 32.01
C ALA A 139 32.36 5.01 32.61
N GLY A 140 33.47 4.63 33.24
CA GLY A 140 34.39 5.59 33.88
C GLY A 140 33.85 6.26 35.16
N ALA A 141 32.80 5.69 35.77
CA ALA A 141 32.07 6.20 36.94
C ALA A 141 32.90 6.74 38.13
N SER A 142 34.16 6.31 38.28
CA SER A 142 35.06 6.66 39.39
C SER A 142 36.39 7.21 38.88
N PRO A 143 36.46 8.46 38.43
CA PRO A 143 37.71 9.10 38.00
C PRO A 143 38.70 9.30 39.15
N THR A 144 39.99 9.12 38.88
CA THR A 144 41.09 9.24 39.87
C THR A 144 41.67 10.66 39.99
N GLY A 145 41.28 11.55 39.09
CA GLY A 145 41.75 12.94 38.95
C GLY A 145 40.99 13.62 37.80
N VAL A 146 41.32 14.88 37.53
CA VAL A 146 40.70 15.68 36.44
C VAL A 146 41.75 16.31 35.52
N VAL A 147 41.39 16.53 34.26
CA VAL A 147 42.08 17.49 33.38
C VAL A 147 41.20 18.73 33.29
N SER A 148 41.61 19.80 33.97
CA SER A 148 40.94 21.09 33.93
C SER A 148 41.59 22.00 32.90
N VAL A 149 40.81 22.50 31.95
CA VAL A 149 41.27 23.43 30.89
C VAL A 149 40.97 24.90 31.21
N GLY A 150 40.50 25.22 32.41
CA GLY A 150 40.06 26.56 32.79
C GLY A 150 39.79 26.70 34.28
N ALA A 151 39.22 27.83 34.67
CA ALA A 151 38.61 28.04 35.98
C ALA A 151 37.09 28.26 35.81
N PRO A 152 36.27 28.16 36.86
CA PRO A 152 34.85 28.52 36.77
C PRO A 152 34.66 29.96 36.28
N GLY A 153 33.87 30.16 35.22
CA GLY A 153 33.72 31.45 34.53
C GLY A 153 34.85 31.80 33.56
N ALA A 154 35.81 30.90 33.36
CA ALA A 154 36.94 30.99 32.43
C ALA A 154 37.16 29.65 31.70
N GLU A 155 36.06 28.99 31.32
CA GLU A 155 36.03 27.74 30.58
C GLU A 155 36.61 27.90 29.17
N ARG A 156 37.15 26.80 28.61
CA ARG A 156 37.73 26.79 27.25
C ARG A 156 37.05 25.75 26.37
N GLN A 157 36.83 26.10 25.11
CA GLN A 157 36.43 25.14 24.09
C GLN A 157 37.58 24.17 23.81
N VAL A 158 37.28 22.87 23.76
CA VAL A 158 38.21 21.84 23.30
C VAL A 158 37.87 21.53 21.84
N THR A 159 38.72 21.98 20.91
CA THR A 159 38.49 21.89 19.46
C THR A 159 39.28 20.73 18.84
N ASN A 160 38.94 20.37 17.59
CA ASN A 160 39.55 19.26 16.84
C ASN A 160 39.41 17.86 17.52
N VAL A 161 38.38 17.68 18.35
CA VAL A 161 38.03 16.38 18.94
C VAL A 161 37.42 15.49 17.87
N ALA A 162 38.12 14.42 17.50
CA ALA A 162 37.60 13.36 16.63
C ALA A 162 36.37 12.68 17.27
N ALA A 163 35.53 12.02 16.46
CA ALA A 163 34.35 11.34 16.99
C ALA A 163 34.76 10.18 17.93
N GLY A 164 34.37 10.27 19.20
CA GLY A 164 34.60 9.22 20.18
C GLY A 164 33.79 7.95 19.88
N ARG A 165 34.21 6.79 20.35
CA ARG A 165 33.41 5.56 20.18
C ARG A 165 32.13 5.68 21.03
N VAL A 166 30.98 5.35 20.45
CA VAL A 166 29.69 5.35 21.18
C VAL A 166 29.33 3.91 21.52
N SER A 167 29.63 3.49 22.75
CA SER A 167 29.33 2.16 23.27
C SER A 167 29.19 2.19 24.79
N ALA A 168 28.52 1.19 25.37
CA ALA A 168 28.25 1.12 26.82
C ALA A 168 29.51 1.11 27.72
N SER A 169 30.68 0.80 27.16
CA SER A 169 31.98 0.78 27.85
C SER A 169 32.90 1.94 27.46
N SER A 170 32.45 2.88 26.63
CA SER A 170 33.30 3.97 26.13
C SER A 170 33.57 5.04 27.18
N THR A 171 34.80 5.54 27.20
CA THR A 171 35.25 6.69 27.99
C THR A 171 35.87 7.77 27.09
N ASP A 172 35.58 7.73 25.78
CA ASP A 172 36.03 8.73 24.82
C ASP A 172 35.19 10.02 24.95
N ALA A 173 35.78 11.18 24.63
CA ALA A 173 35.02 12.42 24.55
C ALA A 173 34.05 12.39 23.35
N VAL A 174 32.79 12.78 23.59
CA VAL A 174 31.77 12.95 22.53
C VAL A 174 31.94 14.34 21.91
N ASN A 175 32.05 14.42 20.59
CA ASN A 175 32.16 15.70 19.89
C ASN A 175 30.79 16.23 19.43
N GLY A 176 30.74 17.51 19.01
CA GLY A 176 29.49 18.18 18.62
C GLY A 176 28.76 17.51 17.43
N SER A 177 29.47 16.85 16.51
CA SER A 177 28.84 16.17 15.37
C SER A 177 28.06 14.91 15.79
N GLN A 178 28.51 14.23 16.84
CA GLN A 178 27.84 13.06 17.39
C GLN A 178 26.60 13.42 18.18
N LEU A 179 26.69 14.49 19.00
CA LEU A 179 25.54 15.04 19.71
C LEU A 179 24.49 15.54 18.71
N TYR A 180 24.90 16.29 17.69
CA TYR A 180 24.01 16.76 16.62
C TYR A 180 23.31 15.60 15.87
N ALA A 181 24.01 14.49 15.61
CA ALA A 181 23.40 13.32 14.99
C ALA A 181 22.33 12.66 15.90
N ALA A 182 22.58 12.59 17.22
CA ALA A 182 21.60 12.10 18.19
C ALA A 182 20.40 13.04 18.33
N ASP A 183 20.64 14.35 18.44
CA ASP A 183 19.60 15.38 18.52
C ASP A 183 18.75 15.41 17.24
N SER A 184 19.35 15.21 16.07
CA SER A 184 18.63 15.11 14.79
C SER A 184 17.69 13.89 14.76
N ALA A 185 18.12 12.75 15.32
CA ALA A 185 17.27 11.57 15.43
C ALA A 185 16.11 11.78 16.42
N ILE A 186 16.35 12.48 17.53
CA ILE A 186 15.31 12.87 18.50
C ILE A 186 14.32 13.88 17.87
N ALA A 187 14.82 14.86 17.11
CA ALA A 187 13.99 15.82 16.40
C ALA A 187 13.07 15.12 15.38
N ALA A 188 13.59 14.18 14.59
CA ALA A 188 12.81 13.38 13.65
C ALA A 188 11.73 12.53 14.34
N LEU A 189 12.01 12.02 15.55
CA LEU A 189 11.01 11.34 16.38
C LEU A 189 9.92 12.30 16.88
N SER A 190 10.29 13.51 17.31
CA SER A 190 9.35 14.54 17.78
C SER A 190 8.46 15.12 16.68
N ALA A 191 8.93 15.14 15.43
CA ALA A 191 8.20 15.62 14.25
C ALA A 191 7.13 14.63 13.74
N GLY A 192 6.85 13.54 14.46
CA GLY A 192 5.81 12.57 14.13
C GLY A 192 6.20 11.50 13.10
N GLY A 193 7.44 11.49 12.62
CA GLY A 193 7.92 10.54 11.60
C GLY A 193 8.69 9.33 12.15
N GLY A 194 9.06 9.30 13.43
CA GLY A 194 10.12 8.40 13.92
C GLY A 194 9.71 7.02 14.46
N ASN A 195 8.42 6.64 14.47
CA ASN A 195 8.01 5.29 14.84
C ASN A 195 6.90 4.77 13.91
N ALA A 196 7.25 3.88 12.99
CA ALA A 196 6.32 3.25 12.05
C ALA A 196 5.19 2.46 12.73
N ASN A 197 5.34 2.11 14.01
CA ASN A 197 4.34 1.39 14.81
C ASN A 197 3.48 2.33 15.68
N ALA A 198 3.71 3.65 15.65
CA ALA A 198 2.92 4.61 16.40
C ALA A 198 1.77 5.16 15.54
N VAL A 199 0.55 5.17 16.10
CA VAL A 199 -0.59 5.87 15.51
C VAL A 199 -0.41 7.36 15.75
N SER A 200 -0.21 8.14 14.69
CA SER A 200 -0.11 9.60 14.75
C SER A 200 -1.44 10.28 14.43
N TYR A 201 -1.59 11.52 14.88
CA TYR A 201 -2.69 12.39 14.46
C TYR A 201 -2.36 13.06 13.14
N ASP A 202 -3.37 13.26 12.28
CA ASP A 202 -3.21 13.93 10.98
C ASP A 202 -2.79 15.40 11.12
N SER A 203 -3.02 16.02 12.28
CA SER A 203 -2.60 17.38 12.58
C SER A 203 -2.52 17.65 14.10
N SER A 204 -1.96 18.81 14.45
CA SER A 204 -1.87 19.31 15.83
C SER A 204 -3.22 19.50 16.53
N SER A 205 -4.34 19.58 15.80
CA SER A 205 -5.69 19.66 16.40
C SER A 205 -6.14 18.34 17.03
N LYS A 206 -5.44 17.22 16.73
CA LYS A 206 -5.75 15.85 17.20
C LYS A 206 -7.15 15.36 16.85
N SER A 207 -7.83 16.00 15.90
CA SER A 207 -9.23 15.73 15.55
C SER A 207 -9.42 14.57 14.57
N LYS A 208 -8.33 14.05 13.99
CA LYS A 208 -8.36 12.97 12.99
C LYS A 208 -7.09 12.12 13.06
N ILE A 209 -7.25 10.84 12.75
CA ILE A 209 -6.20 9.83 12.57
C ILE A 209 -6.50 9.10 11.27
N THR A 210 -5.54 9.05 10.34
CA THR A 210 -5.59 8.25 9.11
C THR A 210 -4.70 7.02 9.25
N LEU A 211 -5.32 5.84 9.24
CA LEU A 211 -4.60 4.57 9.32
C LEU A 211 -4.19 4.12 7.90
N GLN A 212 -2.89 4.07 7.64
CA GLN A 212 -2.32 3.96 6.27
C GLN A 212 -2.23 2.51 5.72
N GLY A 213 -2.95 1.55 6.29
CA GLY A 213 -3.00 0.19 5.73
C GLY A 213 -3.62 0.19 4.33
N ALA A 214 -2.94 -0.40 3.34
CA ALA A 214 -3.36 -0.35 1.93
C ALA A 214 -4.76 -0.96 1.67
N ASN A 215 -5.22 -1.87 2.54
CA ASN A 215 -6.55 -2.48 2.52
C ASN A 215 -7.44 -1.98 3.69
N GLY A 216 -7.10 -0.81 4.26
CA GLY A 216 -7.52 -0.40 5.60
C GLY A 216 -6.69 -1.05 6.70
N THR A 217 -6.95 -0.64 7.94
CA THR A 217 -6.30 -1.19 9.15
C THR A 217 -7.35 -1.78 10.07
N LEU A 218 -7.19 -3.05 10.46
CA LEU A 218 -8.06 -3.71 11.42
C LEU A 218 -7.73 -3.24 12.83
N ILE A 219 -8.72 -2.71 13.55
CA ILE A 219 -8.62 -2.37 14.97
C ILE A 219 -9.22 -3.53 15.78
N THR A 220 -8.37 -4.37 16.36
CA THR A 220 -8.80 -5.44 17.28
C THR A 220 -8.84 -4.94 18.73
N ASP A 221 -9.47 -5.73 19.60
CA ASP A 221 -9.53 -5.48 21.06
C ASP A 221 -10.13 -4.12 21.47
N LEU A 222 -10.92 -3.51 20.58
CA LEU A 222 -11.72 -2.32 20.87
C LEU A 222 -12.84 -2.68 21.86
N ALA A 223 -12.72 -2.19 23.09
CA ALA A 223 -13.77 -2.27 24.10
C ALA A 223 -15.07 -1.61 23.61
N PRO A 224 -16.26 -2.05 24.07
CA PRO A 224 -17.52 -1.40 23.72
C PRO A 224 -17.53 0.08 24.10
N GLY A 225 -17.98 0.94 23.18
CA GLY A 225 -18.09 2.38 23.42
C GLY A 225 -19.33 2.76 24.24
N ALA A 226 -19.35 3.96 24.81
CA ALA A 226 -20.60 4.49 25.37
C ALA A 226 -21.57 4.84 24.24
N VAL A 227 -22.68 4.11 24.08
CA VAL A 227 -23.71 4.46 23.09
C VAL A 227 -24.69 5.50 23.67
N THR A 228 -24.29 6.77 23.62
CA THR A 228 -25.10 7.91 24.11
C THR A 228 -25.06 9.09 23.12
N ALA A 229 -26.03 10.01 23.21
CA ALA A 229 -26.19 11.13 22.28
C ALA A 229 -25.01 12.13 22.24
N SER A 230 -24.12 12.12 23.24
CA SER A 230 -22.94 12.98 23.34
C SER A 230 -21.63 12.18 23.33
N SER A 231 -21.66 10.90 22.96
CA SER A 231 -20.47 10.06 22.97
C SER A 231 -19.54 10.38 21.80
N THR A 232 -18.24 10.31 22.07
CA THR A 232 -17.16 10.37 21.06
C THR A 232 -16.40 9.05 20.98
N ASP A 233 -16.89 8.00 21.64
CA ASP A 233 -16.24 6.68 21.65
C ASP A 233 -16.41 5.97 20.30
N ALA A 234 -15.39 5.20 19.91
CA ALA A 234 -15.52 4.31 18.77
C ALA A 234 -16.35 3.07 19.16
N VAL A 235 -17.41 2.79 18.40
CA VAL A 235 -18.22 1.57 18.59
C VAL A 235 -17.52 0.36 17.97
N ASN A 236 -17.63 -0.79 18.63
CA ASN A 236 -17.03 -2.04 18.15
C ASN A 236 -18.03 -2.90 17.33
N GLY A 237 -17.52 -3.98 16.74
CA GLY A 237 -18.32 -4.87 15.88
C GLY A 237 -19.48 -5.55 16.58
N ALA A 238 -19.39 -5.84 17.89
CA ALA A 238 -20.47 -6.47 18.65
C ALA A 238 -21.66 -5.52 18.88
N GLU A 239 -21.38 -4.24 19.08
CA GLU A 239 -22.41 -3.20 19.24
C GLU A 239 -23.18 -2.97 17.92
N LEU A 240 -22.46 -2.83 16.81
CA LEU A 240 -23.07 -2.70 15.48
C LEU A 240 -23.85 -3.97 15.08
N TYR A 241 -23.37 -5.16 15.48
CA TYR A 241 -24.11 -6.41 15.31
C TYR A 241 -25.42 -6.41 16.13
N GLY A 242 -25.41 -5.91 17.37
CA GLY A 242 -26.62 -5.75 18.19
C GLY A 242 -27.66 -4.81 17.57
N VAL A 243 -27.22 -3.71 16.95
CA VAL A 243 -28.09 -2.82 16.16
C VAL A 243 -28.66 -3.55 14.94
N THR A 244 -27.83 -4.28 14.20
CA THR A 244 -28.24 -5.06 13.02
C THR A 244 -29.30 -6.11 13.38
N GLN A 245 -29.13 -6.78 14.52
CA GLN A 245 -30.09 -7.75 15.05
C GLN A 245 -31.43 -7.09 15.41
N SER A 246 -31.38 -5.87 15.96
CA SER A 246 -32.56 -5.07 16.28
C SER A 246 -33.33 -4.64 15.01
N VAL A 247 -32.64 -4.21 13.96
CA VAL A 247 -33.24 -3.89 12.65
C VAL A 247 -33.89 -5.14 12.02
N THR A 248 -33.23 -6.30 12.08
CA THR A 248 -33.79 -7.57 11.63
C THR A 248 -35.07 -7.92 12.39
N ASN A 249 -35.09 -7.72 13.71
CA ASN A 249 -36.26 -7.97 14.55
C ASN A 249 -37.43 -7.02 14.22
N VAL A 250 -37.15 -5.75 13.92
CA VAL A 250 -38.16 -4.78 13.44
C VAL A 250 -38.70 -5.20 12.07
N SER A 251 -37.84 -5.55 11.11
CA SER A 251 -38.24 -6.03 9.78
C SER A 251 -39.16 -7.25 9.88
N ASN A 252 -38.76 -8.26 10.67
CA ASN A 252 -39.58 -9.45 10.95
C ASN A 252 -40.92 -9.09 11.61
N SER A 253 -40.96 -8.07 12.46
CA SER A 253 -42.19 -7.59 13.11
C SER A 253 -43.11 -6.87 12.12
N ILE A 254 -42.56 -6.05 11.22
CA ILE A 254 -43.30 -5.42 10.11
C ILE A 254 -43.86 -6.49 9.16
N THR A 255 -43.08 -7.51 8.80
CA THR A 255 -43.56 -8.64 8.00
C THR A 255 -44.70 -9.38 8.70
N LYS A 256 -44.61 -9.61 10.01
CA LYS A 256 -45.69 -10.22 10.80
C LYS A 256 -46.93 -9.33 10.88
N ILE A 257 -46.78 -8.01 11.00
CA ILE A 257 -47.88 -7.05 10.99
C ILE A 257 -48.56 -7.05 9.62
N ASN A 258 -47.80 -6.94 8.52
CA ASN A 258 -48.33 -7.00 7.16
C ASN A 258 -49.07 -8.32 6.90
N ASN A 259 -48.47 -9.46 7.25
CA ASN A 259 -49.12 -10.76 7.12
C ASN A 259 -50.41 -10.84 7.95
N THR A 260 -50.39 -10.36 9.20
CA THR A 260 -51.61 -10.29 10.05
C THR A 260 -52.69 -9.41 9.42
N LEU A 261 -52.32 -8.23 8.91
CA LEU A 261 -53.24 -7.28 8.29
C LEU A 261 -53.84 -7.83 6.99
N THR A 262 -53.04 -8.51 6.17
CA THR A 262 -53.47 -9.22 4.96
C THR A 262 -54.38 -10.40 5.30
N THR A 263 -54.01 -11.26 6.25
CA THR A 263 -54.84 -12.41 6.66
C THR A 263 -56.15 -12.00 7.34
N ALA A 264 -56.18 -10.85 8.03
CA ALA A 264 -57.39 -10.28 8.62
C ALA A 264 -58.28 -9.52 7.61
N GLY A 265 -57.88 -9.37 6.34
CA GLY A 265 -58.65 -8.68 5.30
C GLY A 265 -58.57 -7.15 5.32
N TRP A 266 -57.56 -6.59 5.99
CA TRP A 266 -57.35 -5.13 6.13
C TRP A 266 -56.17 -4.61 5.28
N GLY A 267 -55.36 -5.49 4.71
CA GLY A 267 -54.38 -5.14 3.67
C GLY A 267 -55.02 -4.91 2.30
N ALA A 268 -54.37 -4.10 1.46
CA ALA A 268 -54.87 -3.74 0.13
C ALA A 268 -55.08 -4.98 -0.76
N GLN A 269 -56.32 -5.29 -1.12
CA GLN A 269 -56.63 -6.30 -2.14
C GLN A 269 -57.21 -5.63 -3.38
N GLN A 270 -56.61 -5.90 -4.55
CA GLN A 270 -57.12 -5.42 -5.82
C GLN A 270 -58.48 -6.09 -6.09
N ASN A 271 -59.49 -5.29 -6.37
CA ASN A 271 -60.87 -5.79 -6.50
C ASN A 271 -61.01 -6.60 -7.79
N ALA A 272 -61.32 -7.90 -7.68
CA ALA A 272 -61.48 -8.81 -8.82
C ALA A 272 -62.55 -8.34 -9.84
N SER A 273 -63.46 -7.46 -9.42
CA SER A 273 -64.54 -6.90 -10.24
C SER A 273 -64.21 -5.53 -10.87
N SER A 274 -63.09 -4.89 -10.50
CA SER A 274 -62.70 -3.56 -11.01
C SER A 274 -61.17 -3.37 -10.99
N PRO A 275 -60.49 -3.35 -12.15
CA PRO A 275 -59.02 -3.37 -12.22
C PRO A 275 -58.28 -2.22 -11.52
N THR A 276 -58.96 -1.11 -11.22
CA THR A 276 -58.38 0.12 -10.67
C THR A 276 -58.82 0.42 -9.23
N GLY A 277 -59.58 -0.45 -8.59
CA GLY A 277 -60.07 -0.26 -7.22
C GLY A 277 -59.41 -1.18 -6.20
N TYR A 278 -59.15 -0.67 -4.99
CA TYR A 278 -58.61 -1.43 -3.86
C TYR A 278 -59.64 -1.54 -2.73
N THR A 279 -59.72 -2.75 -2.17
CA THR A 279 -60.55 -3.06 -1.00
C THR A 279 -59.68 -3.06 0.25
N TYR A 280 -60.11 -2.33 1.28
CA TYR A 280 -59.47 -2.24 2.60
C TYR A 280 -60.52 -2.43 3.69
N GLY A 281 -60.48 -3.55 4.44
CA GLY A 281 -61.33 -3.74 5.63
C GLY A 281 -62.84 -3.63 5.39
N GLY A 282 -63.32 -3.97 4.19
CA GLY A 282 -64.73 -3.85 3.78
C GLY A 282 -65.12 -2.53 3.09
N PHE A 283 -64.19 -1.58 2.96
CA PHE A 283 -64.37 -0.36 2.16
C PHE A 283 -63.71 -0.53 0.78
N ILE A 284 -64.39 -0.09 -0.28
CA ILE A 284 -63.91 -0.11 -1.67
C ILE A 284 -63.59 1.33 -2.07
N THR A 285 -62.35 1.55 -2.53
CA THR A 285 -61.94 2.82 -3.15
C THR A 285 -61.98 2.74 -4.67
N ASP A 286 -62.53 3.76 -5.33
CA ASP A 286 -62.49 3.89 -6.79
C ASP A 286 -61.26 4.67 -7.27
N ALA A 287 -61.05 4.72 -8.60
CA ALA A 287 -59.89 5.36 -9.21
C ALA A 287 -59.84 6.90 -9.03
N ASN A 288 -60.92 7.51 -8.54
CA ASN A 288 -61.04 8.94 -8.28
C ASN A 288 -60.89 9.28 -6.78
N GLY A 289 -60.63 8.27 -5.93
CA GLY A 289 -60.48 8.44 -4.48
C GLY A 289 -61.79 8.39 -3.68
N ASN A 290 -62.91 8.04 -4.29
CA ASN A 290 -64.18 7.92 -3.56
C ASN A 290 -64.18 6.61 -2.74
N VAL A 291 -64.49 6.71 -1.45
CA VAL A 291 -64.62 5.56 -0.55
C VAL A 291 -66.10 5.14 -0.47
N SER A 292 -66.38 3.87 -0.75
CA SER A 292 -67.71 3.27 -0.60
C SER A 292 -67.65 2.07 0.36
N ASN A 293 -68.71 1.85 1.15
CA ASN A 293 -68.87 0.65 1.96
C ASN A 293 -70.22 0.00 1.62
N PRO A 294 -70.24 -1.19 1.01
CA PRO A 294 -71.49 -1.87 0.64
C PRO A 294 -72.44 -2.17 1.82
N ALA A 295 -71.94 -2.15 3.06
CA ALA A 295 -72.72 -2.38 4.27
C ALA A 295 -73.28 -1.09 4.92
N VAL A 296 -72.97 0.10 4.40
CA VAL A 296 -73.45 1.38 4.95
C VAL A 296 -74.51 1.99 4.03
N LEU A 297 -75.78 1.91 4.45
CA LEU A 297 -76.91 2.55 3.80
C LEU A 297 -76.86 4.08 4.01
N TYR A 298 -76.39 4.82 3.01
CA TYR A 298 -76.29 6.29 3.08
C TYR A 298 -77.66 6.97 2.91
N VAL A 299 -78.01 7.85 3.84
CA VAL A 299 -79.20 8.72 3.78
C VAL A 299 -78.72 10.17 3.63
N PRO A 300 -78.95 10.85 2.48
CA PRO A 300 -78.50 12.23 2.28
C PRO A 300 -79.15 13.25 3.25
N ASN A 301 -78.47 14.38 3.47
CA ASN A 301 -78.87 15.55 4.28
C ASN A 301 -78.75 15.46 5.82
N THR A 302 -77.70 14.82 6.35
CA THR A 302 -77.33 14.98 7.77
C THR A 302 -75.85 15.35 7.94
N ILE A 303 -75.55 16.28 8.86
CA ILE A 303 -74.24 16.89 9.18
C ILE A 303 -73.81 17.98 8.17
N GLY A 304 -73.41 19.19 8.56
CA GLY A 304 -73.26 19.78 9.91
C GLY A 304 -71.94 20.54 10.04
N THR A 305 -71.99 21.86 10.24
CA THR A 305 -70.83 22.78 10.27
C THR A 305 -69.92 22.63 11.49
N ALA A 306 -68.59 22.58 11.30
CA ALA A 306 -67.59 23.25 12.15
C ALA A 306 -66.14 23.12 11.59
N ASN A 307 -65.35 24.19 11.75
CA ASN A 307 -63.87 24.23 11.79
C ASN A 307 -63.04 23.99 10.49
N ALA A 308 -62.70 25.08 9.80
CA ALA A 308 -61.30 25.52 9.66
C ALA A 308 -61.22 26.99 9.17
N HIS A 309 -60.39 27.80 9.82
CA HIS A 309 -60.22 29.23 9.48
C HIS A 309 -59.22 29.44 8.32
N ILE A 310 -59.68 30.19 7.33
CA ILE A 310 -59.01 31.29 6.59
C ILE A 310 -57.47 31.41 6.75
N VAL A 311 -56.77 31.30 5.61
CA VAL A 311 -55.49 31.98 5.34
C VAL A 311 -55.55 32.57 3.94
N LEU A 312 -55.60 33.90 3.82
CA LEU A 312 -55.35 34.73 2.63
C LEU A 312 -55.08 36.17 3.12
N ASP A 313 -54.23 37.02 2.53
CA ASP A 313 -52.98 36.87 1.76
C ASP A 313 -52.35 38.30 1.73
N PRO A 314 -51.02 38.51 1.69
CA PRO A 314 -50.46 39.86 1.78
C PRO A 314 -50.35 40.53 0.40
N GLY A 315 -51.29 41.42 0.08
CA GLY A 315 -51.09 42.42 -0.98
C GLY A 315 -52.36 42.94 -1.66
N GLN A 316 -52.38 44.25 -1.93
CA GLN A 316 -53.33 44.98 -2.78
C GLN A 316 -54.81 45.06 -2.30
N GLY A 317 -55.09 46.11 -1.51
CA GLY A 317 -56.31 46.94 -1.63
C GLY A 317 -57.71 46.33 -1.34
N ASN A 318 -58.41 46.93 -0.37
CA ASN A 318 -59.83 46.73 -0.04
C ASN A 318 -60.24 45.39 0.59
N SER A 319 -59.84 45.17 1.85
CA SER A 319 -60.61 44.30 2.76
C SER A 319 -61.83 45.07 3.31
N GLN A 320 -63.03 44.50 3.18
CA GLN A 320 -64.32 45.22 3.25
C GLN A 320 -64.94 45.29 4.65
N TYR A 321 -64.15 45.48 5.72
CA TYR A 321 -64.68 45.63 7.08
C TYR A 321 -64.90 47.10 7.48
N PHE A 322 -65.75 47.79 6.72
CA PHE A 322 -66.53 48.92 7.20
C PHE A 322 -68.01 48.60 7.04
N VAL A 323 -68.61 48.01 8.08
CA VAL A 323 -70.07 47.93 8.22
C VAL A 323 -70.54 49.19 8.95
N ASP A 324 -71.45 49.92 8.32
CA ASP A 324 -72.37 50.89 8.91
C ASP A 324 -71.79 52.06 9.74
N GLY A 325 -70.89 52.84 9.13
CA GLY A 325 -70.96 54.32 9.11
C GLY A 325 -70.98 55.13 10.42
N ASN A 326 -70.84 54.52 11.60
CA ASN A 326 -70.90 55.15 12.91
C ASN A 326 -69.71 54.69 13.77
N ARG A 327 -68.95 55.63 14.32
CA ARG A 327 -67.59 55.40 14.86
C ARG A 327 -67.49 55.51 16.40
N SER A 328 -68.59 55.37 17.13
CA SER A 328 -68.60 55.67 18.57
C SER A 328 -68.17 54.52 19.49
N GLU A 329 -68.23 53.25 19.07
CA GLU A 329 -67.87 52.09 19.92
C GLU A 329 -67.15 51.00 19.11
N GLY A 330 -65.91 50.67 19.49
CA GLY A 330 -65.10 49.69 18.76
C GLY A 330 -63.63 49.69 19.16
N HIS A 331 -63.31 49.29 20.40
CA HIS A 331 -61.94 48.99 20.79
C HIS A 331 -61.59 47.54 20.44
N LEU A 332 -60.40 47.33 19.88
CA LEU A 332 -59.82 46.00 19.69
C LEU A 332 -59.47 45.38 21.06
N PRO A 333 -59.51 44.04 21.21
CA PRO A 333 -59.12 43.40 22.46
C PRO A 333 -57.69 43.74 22.90
N GLU A 334 -57.52 43.95 24.21
CA GLU A 334 -56.20 44.13 24.83
C GLU A 334 -55.25 42.97 24.45
N GLY A 335 -54.02 43.31 24.09
CA GLY A 335 -53.00 42.35 23.63
C GLY A 335 -52.82 42.24 22.11
N THR A 336 -53.58 42.99 21.30
CA THR A 336 -53.40 43.03 19.84
C THR A 336 -52.09 43.74 19.46
N VAL A 337 -51.09 43.01 18.95
CA VAL A 337 -49.83 43.59 18.45
C VAL A 337 -49.93 43.87 16.95
N ILE A 338 -49.80 45.13 16.56
CA ILE A 338 -49.79 45.57 15.15
C ILE A 338 -48.35 45.97 14.76
N SER A 339 -47.79 45.31 13.75
CA SER A 339 -46.48 45.65 13.16
C SER A 339 -46.63 46.33 11.79
N ASN A 340 -45.60 47.04 11.33
CA ASN A 340 -45.61 47.89 10.12
C ASN A 340 -46.66 49.02 10.10
N VAL A 341 -46.81 49.72 11.22
CA VAL A 341 -47.59 50.96 11.30
C VAL A 341 -46.83 52.12 10.64
N ALA A 342 -47.43 52.76 9.63
CA ALA A 342 -46.89 53.97 9.00
C ALA A 342 -47.00 55.19 9.94
N ASN A 343 -46.26 56.27 9.67
CA ASN A 343 -46.29 57.47 10.52
C ASN A 343 -47.72 58.03 10.61
N GLY A 344 -48.28 58.14 11.82
CA GLY A 344 -49.59 58.74 12.06
C GLY A 344 -49.58 60.25 11.78
N ILE A 345 -50.64 60.75 11.12
CA ILE A 345 -50.77 62.14 10.66
C ILE A 345 -51.94 62.85 11.38
N GLN A 346 -52.89 62.10 11.93
CA GLN A 346 -54.00 62.61 12.73
C GLN A 346 -53.88 62.14 14.19
N ASP A 347 -54.48 62.88 15.12
CA ASP A 347 -54.46 62.61 16.58
C ASP A 347 -55.05 61.24 16.99
N THR A 348 -55.73 60.55 16.07
CA THR A 348 -56.31 59.22 16.24
C THR A 348 -55.46 58.08 15.64
N ASP A 349 -54.38 58.40 14.94
CA ASP A 349 -53.53 57.41 14.29
C ASP A 349 -52.57 56.78 15.30
N ALA A 350 -52.31 55.47 15.19
CA ALA A 350 -51.35 54.79 16.06
C ALA A 350 -49.92 55.27 15.76
N ALA A 351 -49.26 55.89 16.74
CA ALA A 351 -47.87 56.34 16.61
C ALA A 351 -46.92 55.14 16.48
N ASN A 352 -46.07 55.14 15.45
CA ASN A 352 -45.07 54.09 15.28
C ASN A 352 -43.80 54.34 16.13
N VAL A 353 -42.92 53.35 16.21
CA VAL A 353 -41.72 53.40 17.06
C VAL A 353 -40.77 54.56 16.68
N GLY A 354 -40.79 55.03 15.43
CA GLY A 354 -40.05 56.24 15.01
C GLY A 354 -40.60 57.51 15.66
N GLN A 355 -41.92 57.68 15.66
CA GLN A 355 -42.58 58.82 16.33
C GLN A 355 -42.40 58.79 17.85
N VAL A 356 -42.33 57.60 18.45
CA VAL A 356 -42.00 57.44 19.88
C VAL A 356 -40.52 57.77 20.16
N TYR A 357 -39.60 57.45 19.25
CA TYR A 357 -38.19 57.84 19.35
C TYR A 357 -37.99 59.35 19.29
N ASP A 358 -38.76 60.06 18.44
CA ASP A 358 -38.72 61.52 18.37
C ASP A 358 -39.30 62.21 19.62
N ILE A 359 -40.33 61.62 20.24
CA ILE A 359 -40.84 62.08 21.55
C ILE A 359 -39.80 61.88 22.66
N VAL A 360 -39.03 60.79 22.61
CA VAL A 360 -37.93 60.51 23.56
C VAL A 360 -36.70 61.41 23.32
N SER A 361 -36.53 61.99 22.12
CA SER A 361 -35.37 62.83 21.79
C SER A 361 -35.50 64.31 22.18
N GLN A 362 -36.70 64.83 22.45
CA GLN A 362 -36.93 66.25 22.81
C GLN A 362 -37.28 66.50 24.29
N ALA A 363 -37.44 65.46 25.11
CA ALA A 363 -37.80 65.57 26.53
C ALA A 363 -36.68 65.12 27.51
N THR A 364 -35.43 65.02 27.04
CA THR A 364 -34.27 64.77 27.92
C THR A 364 -33.99 65.99 28.82
N GLY A 365 -34.05 65.81 30.15
CA GLY A 365 -33.22 66.63 31.05
C GLY A 365 -33.86 67.72 31.93
N GLY A 366 -35.06 67.51 32.47
CA GLY A 366 -35.45 68.02 33.81
C GLY A 366 -35.75 69.52 33.97
N GLY A 367 -37.04 69.89 33.89
CA GLY A 367 -37.53 71.21 34.30
C GLY A 367 -37.93 71.32 35.78
N GLY A 368 -38.12 72.56 36.27
CA GLY A 368 -38.98 72.83 37.43
C GLY A 368 -40.45 72.49 37.10
N VAL A 369 -41.35 72.25 38.06
CA VAL A 369 -41.54 73.00 39.31
C VAL A 369 -42.09 72.11 40.45
N SER A 370 -41.68 72.42 41.70
CA SER A 370 -42.45 72.21 42.95
C SER A 370 -42.96 70.80 43.32
N ALA A 371 -42.09 70.01 43.97
CA ALA A 371 -42.49 69.14 45.09
C ALA A 371 -41.36 69.01 46.12
N THR A 372 -41.41 69.77 47.22
CA THR A 372 -40.47 69.61 48.36
C THR A 372 -40.89 68.46 49.26
N PRO A 373 -39.94 67.68 49.80
CA PRO A 373 -39.75 67.77 51.25
C PRO A 373 -38.29 67.81 51.74
N LYS A 374 -38.15 68.55 52.83
CA LYS A 374 -36.99 68.76 53.73
C LYS A 374 -36.19 67.50 54.10
N LEU A 375 -34.87 67.65 54.27
CA LEU A 375 -34.11 67.28 55.49
C LEU A 375 -32.62 67.79 55.46
N MET A 376 -32.37 68.88 56.22
CA MET A 376 -31.27 69.11 57.20
C MET A 376 -29.81 68.67 56.89
N SER A 377 -28.85 69.60 56.74
CA SER A 377 -27.95 70.20 57.78
C SER A 377 -26.74 69.32 58.21
N ALA A 378 -25.51 69.82 58.46
CA ALA A 378 -25.05 71.18 58.78
C ALA A 378 -23.54 71.49 58.51
N MET A 379 -23.24 72.80 58.35
CA MET A 379 -22.06 73.57 58.84
C MET A 379 -20.67 73.40 58.16
N LEU A 380 -19.81 74.44 58.04
CA LEU A 380 -19.54 75.57 58.97
C LEU A 380 -19.13 76.92 58.29
N LEU A 381 -19.55 78.04 58.90
CA LEU A 381 -19.09 79.46 58.79
C LEU A 381 -19.04 80.16 57.39
N GLY A 382 -19.49 81.40 57.21
CA GLY A 382 -20.10 82.35 58.17
C GLY A 382 -19.45 83.74 58.08
N ALA A 383 -20.15 84.73 57.50
CA ALA A 383 -19.70 86.12 57.43
C ALA A 383 -19.84 86.86 58.77
N ALA A 384 -18.97 87.84 59.02
CA ALA A 384 -18.95 88.71 60.20
C ALA A 384 -18.49 90.15 59.79
N PRO A 385 -18.83 91.22 60.54
CA PRO A 385 -19.42 92.39 59.90
C PRO A 385 -18.52 93.64 59.77
N SER A 386 -19.07 94.65 59.08
CA SER A 386 -18.55 96.02 58.96
C SER A 386 -18.30 96.67 60.33
N GLY A 387 -17.04 97.05 60.60
CA GLY A 387 -16.66 97.85 61.78
C GLY A 387 -15.28 97.55 62.41
N SER A 388 -14.58 96.50 62.00
CA SER A 388 -13.39 96.00 62.72
C SER A 388 -12.05 96.70 62.43
N GLY A 389 -11.96 97.59 61.42
CA GLY A 389 -10.70 98.27 61.06
C GLY A 389 -9.59 97.36 60.52
N VAL A 390 -9.86 96.07 60.27
CA VAL A 390 -8.91 95.12 59.68
C VAL A 390 -9.19 94.99 58.19
N ASN A 391 -8.32 95.57 57.36
CA ASN A 391 -8.37 95.36 55.92
C ASN A 391 -7.54 94.11 55.56
N THR A 392 -8.22 93.05 55.12
CA THR A 392 -7.59 91.78 54.66
C THR A 392 -7.14 91.81 53.20
N SER A 393 -7.22 92.95 52.50
CA SER A 393 -6.74 93.09 51.10
C SER A 393 -5.21 93.00 50.93
N GLY A 394 -4.46 92.72 52.00
CA GLY A 394 -2.99 92.75 52.04
C GLY A 394 -2.30 91.39 52.16
N LEU A 395 -3.01 90.27 52.25
CA LEU A 395 -2.38 88.94 52.38
C LEU A 395 -1.94 88.35 51.03
N THR A 396 -1.34 89.20 50.18
CA THR A 396 -0.66 88.85 48.93
C THR A 396 0.86 88.90 49.11
N THR A 397 1.37 88.19 50.12
CA THR A 397 2.81 88.00 50.34
C THR A 397 3.41 87.05 49.29
N ARG A 398 3.45 87.50 48.03
CA ARG A 398 4.43 86.99 47.06
C ARG A 398 5.80 87.36 47.60
N TYR A 399 6.69 86.38 47.72
CA TYR A 399 8.12 86.65 47.81
C TYR A 399 8.58 87.30 46.50
N THR A 400 8.65 88.62 46.48
CA THR A 400 9.30 89.40 45.42
C THR A 400 10.82 89.31 45.59
N THR A 401 11.39 88.19 45.17
CA THR A 401 12.84 88.02 45.13
C THR A 401 13.43 88.93 44.04
N ALA A 402 14.38 89.76 44.46
CA ALA A 402 14.97 90.88 43.73
C ALA A 402 15.34 90.63 42.25
N ALA A 403 14.84 91.52 41.37
CA ALA A 403 15.43 91.84 40.08
C ALA A 403 15.36 93.36 39.75
N TYR A 404 15.31 94.22 40.78
CA TYR A 404 15.69 95.62 40.63
C TYR A 404 17.23 95.69 40.63
N TYR A 405 17.82 96.42 39.68
CA TYR A 405 19.25 96.48 39.35
C TYR A 405 19.85 95.28 38.60
N SER A 406 19.55 95.22 37.30
CA SER A 406 20.64 95.00 36.34
C SER A 406 20.51 95.97 35.15
N ASN A 407 21.27 97.08 35.20
CA ASN A 407 21.56 97.86 34.00
C ASN A 407 22.50 97.05 33.11
N VAL A 408 21.97 96.08 32.37
CA VAL A 408 22.70 95.47 31.27
C VAL A 408 22.63 96.43 30.09
N ALA A 409 23.62 97.32 30.00
CA ALA A 409 23.79 98.20 28.87
C ALA A 409 24.09 97.37 27.61
N GLY A 410 23.06 97.11 26.80
CA GLY A 410 23.23 96.58 25.45
C GLY A 410 23.87 97.65 24.56
N LEU A 411 24.98 97.32 23.91
CA LEU A 411 25.64 98.23 22.97
C LEU A 411 24.71 98.48 21.78
N GLY A 412 24.21 99.71 21.66
CA GLY A 412 23.53 100.15 20.44
C GLY A 412 24.53 100.36 19.31
N ASN A 413 24.27 99.80 18.13
CA ASN A 413 24.90 100.21 16.87
C ASN A 413 23.99 101.16 16.07
N SER A 414 24.06 102.44 16.42
CA SER A 414 23.95 103.59 15.50
C SER A 414 22.93 103.56 14.35
N SER A 415 21.65 103.82 14.64
CA SER A 415 20.82 104.71 13.79
C SER A 415 19.50 105.14 14.44
N GLY A 416 19.35 106.43 14.79
CA GLY A 416 18.04 107.11 14.79
C GLY A 416 17.20 107.16 16.08
N SER A 417 17.54 108.08 16.99
CA SER A 417 16.59 108.96 17.71
C SER A 417 15.29 108.39 18.34
N THR A 418 15.41 107.79 19.53
CA THR A 418 14.69 108.13 20.78
C THR A 418 15.39 107.40 21.95
N PRO A 419 15.30 107.86 23.22
CA PRO A 419 15.77 107.06 24.34
C PRO A 419 14.96 105.75 24.38
N PRO A 420 15.60 104.57 24.46
CA PRO A 420 14.92 103.35 24.08
C PRO A 420 13.94 102.90 25.17
N SER A 421 12.79 102.36 24.74
CA SER A 421 11.72 101.85 25.61
C SER A 421 12.07 100.48 26.22
N ASP A 422 13.34 100.29 26.61
CA ASP A 422 14.02 99.01 26.88
C ASP A 422 13.63 98.30 28.19
N VAL A 423 12.37 98.43 28.62
CA VAL A 423 11.92 97.86 29.90
C VAL A 423 11.57 96.37 29.72
N ALA A 424 12.34 95.51 30.38
CA ALA A 424 11.97 94.10 30.58
C ALA A 424 10.69 94.01 31.43
N ARG A 425 9.73 93.18 31.03
CA ARG A 425 8.38 93.14 31.62
C ARG A 425 8.01 91.72 32.07
N ALA A 426 7.94 91.53 33.38
CA ALA A 426 7.47 90.31 34.01
C ALA A 426 6.08 90.55 34.63
N THR A 427 5.00 90.28 33.87
CA THR A 427 3.61 90.52 34.32
C THR A 427 2.91 89.25 34.81
N GLY A 428 3.43 88.07 34.45
CA GLY A 428 2.94 86.79 34.93
C GLY A 428 3.28 86.52 36.40
N ALA A 429 2.49 85.68 37.07
CA ALA A 429 2.70 85.35 38.47
C ALA A 429 4.02 84.58 38.66
N GLY A 430 4.98 85.14 39.40
CA GLY A 430 6.29 84.50 39.62
C GLY A 430 7.19 84.47 38.38
N SER A 431 6.95 85.35 37.41
CA SER A 431 7.71 85.41 36.15
C SER A 431 9.04 86.16 36.26
N ILE A 432 9.96 85.84 35.35
CA ILE A 432 11.27 86.50 35.18
C ILE A 432 11.37 87.04 33.75
N ALA A 433 11.88 88.26 33.59
CA ALA A 433 12.20 88.88 32.29
C ALA A 433 13.52 89.66 32.40
N ILE A 434 14.50 89.37 31.54
CA ILE A 434 15.85 89.96 31.57
C ILE A 434 16.28 90.31 30.14
N GLY A 435 16.56 91.60 29.89
CA GLY A 435 16.98 92.13 28.57
C GLY A 435 15.98 93.13 27.98
N SER A 436 16.44 94.03 27.12
CA SER A 436 15.60 95.03 26.43
C SER A 436 14.38 94.35 25.77
N ASN A 437 13.18 94.87 26.02
CA ASN A 437 11.92 94.35 25.49
C ASN A 437 11.67 92.84 25.72
N ALA A 438 12.34 92.20 26.69
CA ALA A 438 11.99 90.85 27.13
C ALA A 438 10.62 90.87 27.83
N TYR A 439 9.72 89.93 27.51
CA TYR A 439 8.37 89.91 28.08
C TYR A 439 7.93 88.51 28.53
N THR A 440 7.37 88.46 29.73
CA THR A 440 6.80 87.23 30.31
C THR A 440 5.44 87.51 30.96
N PRO A 441 4.32 87.33 30.23
CA PRO A 441 2.98 87.36 30.79
C PRO A 441 2.57 86.06 31.49
N ALA A 442 3.29 84.96 31.24
CA ALA A 442 2.92 83.65 31.75
C ALA A 442 3.32 83.42 33.22
N THR A 443 2.54 82.62 33.93
CA THR A 443 2.84 82.20 35.30
C THR A 443 4.10 81.32 35.32
N ALA A 444 5.02 81.58 36.26
CA ALA A 444 6.31 80.91 36.41
C ALA A 444 7.21 80.91 35.16
N GLY A 445 6.89 81.69 34.13
CA GLY A 445 7.70 81.80 32.93
C GLY A 445 9.02 82.54 33.17
N THR A 446 10.03 82.25 32.36
CA THR A 446 11.31 82.97 32.34
C THR A 446 11.65 83.39 30.91
N ALA A 447 12.04 84.65 30.70
CA ALA A 447 12.55 85.14 29.42
C ALA A 447 13.90 85.86 29.62
N VAL A 448 14.95 85.41 28.94
CA VAL A 448 16.32 85.93 29.11
C VAL A 448 16.96 86.20 27.74
N GLY A 449 17.02 87.46 27.37
CA GLY A 449 17.57 87.96 26.10
C GLY A 449 16.75 89.14 25.55
N VAL A 450 17.39 89.99 24.73
CA VAL A 450 16.69 91.11 24.08
C VAL A 450 15.54 90.58 23.23
N GLN A 451 14.31 91.06 23.44
CA GLN A 451 13.08 90.60 22.77
C GLN A 451 12.75 89.10 22.99
N ALA A 452 13.27 88.46 24.05
CA ALA A 452 12.84 87.12 24.45
C ALA A 452 11.39 87.15 24.97
N TYR A 453 10.55 86.18 24.58
CA TYR A 453 9.13 86.16 24.90
C TYR A 453 8.66 84.79 25.42
N THR A 454 8.05 84.77 26.60
CA THR A 454 7.55 83.54 27.23
C THR A 454 6.05 83.64 27.50
N SER A 455 5.24 83.06 26.61
CA SER A 455 3.78 83.17 26.63
C SER A 455 3.05 82.01 27.30
N ALA A 456 3.77 80.92 27.59
CA ALA A 456 3.21 79.73 28.23
C ALA A 456 3.78 79.52 29.64
N ASN A 457 2.97 78.88 30.51
CA ASN A 457 3.30 78.72 31.92
C ASN A 457 4.48 77.76 32.11
N ASP A 458 5.29 77.99 33.15
CA ASP A 458 6.41 77.12 33.54
C ASP A 458 7.46 76.90 32.41
N ALA A 459 7.52 77.83 31.44
CA ALA A 459 8.40 77.74 30.28
C ALA A 459 9.57 78.75 30.33
N VAL A 460 10.62 78.49 29.57
CA VAL A 460 11.85 79.30 29.54
C VAL A 460 12.22 79.68 28.10
N ALA A 461 12.24 80.97 27.77
CA ALA A 461 12.84 81.50 26.54
C ALA A 461 14.26 82.00 26.84
N LEU A 462 15.26 81.43 26.17
CA LEU A 462 16.68 81.73 26.39
C LEU A 462 17.35 82.20 25.08
N GLY A 463 17.97 83.37 25.11
CA GLY A 463 18.53 84.03 23.93
C GLY A 463 17.64 85.15 23.37
N SER A 464 18.25 86.06 22.61
CA SER A 464 17.53 87.21 22.02
C SER A 464 16.52 86.75 20.97
N GLY A 465 15.30 87.28 21.01
CA GLY A 465 14.22 86.91 20.10
C GLY A 465 13.75 85.46 20.20
N SER A 466 14.13 84.73 21.27
CA SER A 466 13.61 83.38 21.54
C SER A 466 12.15 83.44 22.00
N VAL A 467 11.33 82.48 21.59
CA VAL A 467 9.91 82.41 21.93
C VAL A 467 9.60 81.06 22.59
N ALA A 468 9.07 81.09 23.81
CA ALA A 468 8.57 79.93 24.55
C ALA A 468 7.05 79.99 24.65
N ASN A 469 6.36 79.29 23.74
CA ASN A 469 4.91 79.32 23.55
C ASN A 469 4.19 78.02 23.97
N GLN A 470 4.93 77.03 24.48
CA GLN A 470 4.41 75.76 24.99
C GLN A 470 4.78 75.62 26.48
N SER A 471 3.83 75.23 27.32
CA SER A 471 4.06 75.15 28.76
C SER A 471 5.11 74.10 29.10
N ASN A 472 5.86 74.31 30.19
CA ASN A 472 6.82 73.33 30.69
C ASN A 472 8.00 73.01 29.73
N THR A 473 8.36 73.95 28.84
CA THR A 473 9.44 73.78 27.83
C THR A 473 10.60 74.78 28.00
N VAL A 474 11.77 74.46 27.44
CA VAL A 474 12.89 75.39 27.26
C VAL A 474 13.09 75.65 25.77
N SER A 475 12.87 76.89 25.33
CA SER A 475 13.08 77.34 23.96
C SER A 475 14.34 78.21 23.85
N VAL A 476 15.21 77.87 22.89
CA VAL A 476 16.43 78.64 22.59
C VAL A 476 16.35 79.45 21.31
N GLY A 477 15.16 79.63 20.74
CA GLY A 477 14.95 80.39 19.51
C GLY A 477 13.48 80.56 19.15
N ASN A 478 13.22 80.87 17.89
CA ASN A 478 11.91 80.99 17.27
C ASN A 478 11.99 80.35 15.88
N ASP A 479 10.95 79.65 15.47
CA ASP A 479 10.82 79.07 14.12
C ASP A 479 10.32 80.08 13.08
N GLY A 480 9.97 81.30 13.51
CA GLY A 480 9.43 82.37 12.67
C GLY A 480 7.91 82.34 12.52
N THR A 481 7.20 81.37 13.10
CA THR A 481 5.73 81.26 13.00
C THR A 481 4.98 82.17 13.97
N SER A 482 5.61 82.55 15.09
CA SER A 482 5.00 83.34 16.15
C SER A 482 5.38 84.82 16.05
N SER A 483 4.38 85.68 15.86
CA SER A 483 4.49 87.14 15.88
C SER A 483 3.96 87.67 17.22
N TYR A 484 4.70 88.54 17.90
CA TYR A 484 4.39 88.94 19.29
C TYR A 484 4.13 90.45 19.44
N THR A 485 3.10 90.81 20.20
CA THR A 485 2.69 92.19 20.49
C THR A 485 3.40 92.77 21.72
N ALA A 486 4.54 93.43 21.50
CA ALA A 486 5.17 94.33 22.46
C ALA A 486 4.32 95.58 22.70
N TYR A 487 4.71 96.45 23.65
CA TYR A 487 4.06 97.75 23.82
C TYR A 487 5.10 98.86 24.04
N ASP A 488 4.80 100.07 23.56
CA ASP A 488 5.64 101.26 23.70
C ASP A 488 5.66 101.80 25.16
N SER A 489 6.42 102.87 25.37
CA SER A 489 6.53 103.55 26.68
C SER A 489 5.23 104.17 27.20
N ASN A 490 4.19 104.25 26.36
CA ASN A 490 2.87 104.80 26.69
C ASN A 490 1.81 103.70 26.88
N GLY A 491 2.18 102.42 26.69
CA GLY A 491 1.26 101.28 26.76
C GLY A 491 0.52 100.96 25.47
N ASN A 492 0.93 101.48 24.32
CA ASN A 492 0.34 101.15 23.01
C ASN A 492 0.99 99.90 22.41
N PRO A 493 0.21 98.93 21.87
CA PRO A 493 0.76 97.70 21.30
C PRO A 493 1.50 97.92 19.96
N TYR A 494 2.62 97.21 19.75
CA TYR A 494 3.34 97.10 18.48
C TYR A 494 3.83 95.66 18.25
N THR A 495 3.86 95.20 17.00
CA THR A 495 4.20 93.80 16.69
C THR A 495 5.67 93.63 16.36
N ILE A 496 6.37 92.77 17.11
CA ILE A 496 7.72 92.29 16.79
C ILE A 496 7.57 91.04 15.91
N GLN A 497 7.96 91.17 14.63
CA GLN A 497 8.14 90.03 13.74
C GLN A 497 9.51 89.40 14.01
N ASN A 498 9.58 88.42 14.91
CA ASN A 498 10.80 87.64 15.11
C ASN A 498 11.00 86.72 13.89
N ALA A 499 11.95 87.08 13.02
CA ALA A 499 12.46 86.15 12.01
C ALA A 499 12.95 84.84 12.65
N ALA A 500 12.90 83.73 11.90
CA ALA A 500 13.37 82.43 12.37
C ALA A 500 14.85 82.53 12.84
N ASN A 501 15.11 82.12 14.08
CA ASN A 501 16.38 82.32 14.77
C ASN A 501 16.81 81.10 15.61
N THR A 502 16.57 79.89 15.09
CA THR A 502 16.95 78.63 15.72
C THR A 502 18.45 78.58 16.07
N ARG A 503 18.78 77.94 17.20
CA ARG A 503 20.14 77.89 17.74
C ARG A 503 20.60 76.45 17.97
N ARG A 504 21.87 76.18 17.68
CA ARG A 504 22.52 74.93 18.06
C ARG A 504 22.89 74.99 19.55
N ILE A 505 22.47 73.99 20.32
CA ILE A 505 23.08 73.74 21.62
C ILE A 505 24.41 73.03 21.37
N VAL A 506 25.51 73.62 21.83
CA VAL A 506 26.86 73.06 21.71
C VAL A 506 27.39 72.68 23.08
N ASN A 507 28.38 71.80 23.13
CA ASN A 507 28.97 71.26 24.37
C ASN A 507 27.98 70.46 25.24
N MET A 508 26.94 69.87 24.65
CA MET A 508 26.11 68.87 25.31
C MET A 508 26.94 67.59 25.52
N ALA A 509 27.01 67.11 26.77
CA ALA A 509 27.47 65.77 27.07
C ALA A 509 26.58 64.72 26.36
N ALA A 510 26.99 63.45 26.37
CA ALA A 510 26.08 62.38 25.98
C ALA A 510 25.01 62.25 27.08
N GLY A 511 23.74 62.12 26.70
CA GLY A 511 22.67 61.82 27.66
C GLY A 511 22.80 60.39 28.19
N GLU A 512 22.62 60.21 29.49
CA GLU A 512 22.75 58.91 30.18
C GLU A 512 21.39 58.37 30.65
N ALA A 513 20.45 59.25 31.03
CA ALA A 513 19.10 58.90 31.42
C ALA A 513 18.08 59.09 30.28
N ASP A 514 16.93 58.40 30.36
CA ASP A 514 15.83 58.48 29.38
C ASP A 514 15.28 59.91 29.14
N THR A 515 15.51 60.82 30.09
CA THR A 515 15.08 62.23 30.02
C THR A 515 16.17 63.19 29.55
N ASP A 516 17.38 62.71 29.26
CA ASP A 516 18.49 63.56 28.83
C ASP A 516 18.43 63.88 27.33
N ALA A 517 19.01 65.02 26.94
CA ALA A 517 19.12 65.40 25.54
C ALA A 517 20.21 64.59 24.82
N VAL A 518 19.83 63.86 23.77
CA VAL A 518 20.76 63.10 22.92
C VAL A 518 21.60 64.04 22.05
N ASN A 519 22.92 63.86 22.05
CA ASN A 519 23.82 64.66 21.21
C ASN A 519 24.16 63.96 19.86
N VAL A 520 24.76 64.71 18.93
CA VAL A 520 25.10 64.21 17.57
C VAL A 520 26.08 63.02 17.60
N SER A 521 26.92 62.88 18.63
CA SER A 521 27.84 61.74 18.72
C SER A 521 27.13 60.43 19.05
N GLN A 522 26.08 60.49 19.89
CA GLN A 522 25.21 59.34 20.17
C GLN A 522 24.41 58.93 18.93
N LEU A 523 23.84 59.91 18.21
CA LEU A 523 23.12 59.65 16.96
C LEU A 523 24.05 59.07 15.87
N LYS A 524 25.31 59.52 15.78
CA LYS A 524 26.33 58.90 14.92
C LYS A 524 26.66 57.47 15.34
N GLY A 525 26.64 57.16 16.65
CA GLY A 525 26.73 55.80 17.15
C GLY A 525 25.62 54.91 16.58
N VAL A 526 24.38 55.39 16.59
CA VAL A 526 23.22 54.68 15.99
C VAL A 526 23.39 54.51 14.48
N THR A 527 23.74 55.56 13.72
CA THR A 527 23.92 55.41 12.25
C THR A 527 25.06 54.46 11.90
N ASN A 528 26.16 54.47 12.66
CA ASN A 528 27.26 53.53 12.47
C ASN A 528 26.84 52.08 12.73
N ALA A 529 25.98 51.84 13.72
CA ALA A 529 25.47 50.50 14.05
C ALA A 529 24.53 49.93 12.98
N LEU A 530 23.82 50.79 12.22
CA LEU A 530 23.03 50.36 11.06
C LEU A 530 23.91 49.91 9.88
N GLY A 531 25.13 50.44 9.75
CA GLY A 531 26.03 50.12 8.65
C GLY A 531 25.55 50.65 7.29
N GLY A 532 25.95 49.99 6.20
CA GLY A 532 25.54 50.37 4.83
C GLY A 532 25.95 51.77 4.38
N GLY A 533 26.80 52.48 5.12
CA GLY A 533 27.13 53.89 4.86
C GLY A 533 26.18 54.92 5.48
N ALA A 534 25.20 54.49 6.30
CA ALA A 534 24.35 55.40 7.05
C ALA A 534 25.19 56.34 7.93
N SER A 535 24.90 57.65 7.88
CA SER A 535 25.70 58.65 8.59
C SER A 535 24.94 59.95 8.85
N VAL A 536 25.40 60.73 9.83
CA VAL A 536 24.92 62.10 10.09
C VAL A 536 25.81 63.08 9.33
N ASN A 537 25.23 63.79 8.37
CA ASN A 537 25.87 64.80 7.53
C ASN A 537 26.29 66.05 8.31
N ALA A 538 27.11 66.91 7.68
CA ALA A 538 27.62 68.14 8.31
C ALA A 538 26.53 69.18 8.63
N ASP A 539 25.38 69.12 7.94
CA ASP A 539 24.19 69.95 8.19
C ASP A 539 23.22 69.35 9.23
N GLY A 540 23.49 68.13 9.72
CA GLY A 540 22.63 67.40 10.63
C GLY A 540 21.59 66.49 9.97
N SER A 541 21.50 66.45 8.65
CA SER A 541 20.66 65.48 7.92
C SER A 541 21.22 64.06 8.02
N ILE A 542 20.37 63.05 7.80
CA ILE A 542 20.77 61.63 7.80
C ILE A 542 20.94 61.14 6.37
N ALA A 543 22.13 60.65 6.04
CA ALA A 543 22.36 59.83 4.86
C ALA A 543 21.83 58.41 5.12
N ALA A 544 20.95 57.92 4.23
CA ALA A 544 20.41 56.57 4.31
C ALA A 544 21.51 55.51 4.10
N PRO A 545 21.36 54.30 4.68
CA PRO A 545 22.21 53.17 4.33
C PRO A 545 22.01 52.74 2.87
N SER A 546 22.90 51.88 2.40
CA SER A 546 22.88 51.24 1.08
C SER A 546 23.34 49.79 1.23
N TYR A 547 22.38 48.87 1.29
CA TYR A 547 22.64 47.43 1.34
C TYR A 547 22.46 46.84 -0.06
N VAL A 548 23.46 46.11 -0.56
CA VAL A 548 23.39 45.45 -1.87
C VAL A 548 23.14 43.96 -1.68
N LEU A 549 21.99 43.48 -2.15
CA LEU A 549 21.59 42.06 -2.11
C LEU A 549 21.07 41.66 -3.50
N ASN A 550 21.53 40.53 -4.04
CA ASN A 550 21.16 40.03 -5.38
C ASN A 550 21.10 41.13 -6.46
N ASN A 551 22.18 41.91 -6.55
CA ASN A 551 22.36 43.06 -7.46
C ASN A 551 21.35 44.23 -7.29
N SER A 552 20.44 44.16 -6.33
CA SER A 552 19.51 45.23 -5.96
C SER A 552 20.03 46.02 -4.75
N THR A 553 19.71 47.31 -4.68
CA THR A 553 20.17 48.21 -3.60
C THR A 553 18.98 48.65 -2.74
N TYR A 554 19.11 48.51 -1.43
CA TYR A 554 18.08 48.80 -0.44
C TYR A 554 18.55 49.90 0.50
N SER A 555 17.70 50.91 0.72
CA SER A 555 18.02 52.12 1.49
C SER A 555 17.55 52.10 2.95
N ASP A 556 17.03 50.97 3.42
CA ASP A 556 16.62 50.74 4.80
C ASP A 556 16.80 49.27 5.20
N VAL A 557 16.85 49.00 6.51
CA VAL A 557 17.09 47.66 7.06
C VAL A 557 15.89 46.73 6.85
N GLY A 558 14.67 47.26 6.83
CA GLY A 558 13.44 46.47 6.74
C GLY A 558 13.26 45.84 5.37
N THR A 559 13.42 46.63 4.31
CA THR A 559 13.34 46.13 2.93
C THR A 559 14.52 45.22 2.58
N ALA A 560 15.72 45.49 3.10
CA ALA A 560 16.87 44.60 2.95
C ALA A 560 16.64 43.23 3.60
N LEU A 561 16.08 43.18 4.83
CA LEU A 561 15.76 41.92 5.50
C LEU A 561 14.63 41.15 4.81
N GLN A 562 13.61 41.84 4.29
CA GLN A 562 12.54 41.21 3.50
C GLN A 562 13.06 40.59 2.20
N ALA A 563 14.09 41.17 1.59
CA ALA A 563 14.77 40.59 0.44
C ALA A 563 15.50 39.28 0.80
N VAL A 564 16.27 39.27 1.90
CA VAL A 564 16.92 38.04 2.42
C VAL A 564 15.89 36.94 2.68
N ASP A 565 14.78 37.27 3.32
CA ASP A 565 13.71 36.32 3.63
C ASP A 565 13.05 35.77 2.36
N SER A 566 12.80 36.62 1.37
CA SER A 566 12.25 36.21 0.06
C SER A 566 13.21 35.31 -0.74
N ASP A 567 14.52 35.58 -0.69
CA ASP A 567 15.56 34.73 -1.29
C ASP A 567 15.67 33.39 -0.56
N ALA A 568 15.58 33.39 0.78
CA ALA A 568 15.61 32.17 1.59
C ALA A 568 14.37 31.28 1.33
N GLN A 569 13.18 31.88 1.20
CA GLN A 569 11.93 31.17 0.89
C GLN A 569 11.90 30.62 -0.55
N SER A 570 12.46 31.35 -1.52
CA SER A 570 12.46 30.91 -2.93
C SER A 570 13.54 29.86 -3.24
N GLY A 571 14.66 29.87 -2.52
CA GLY A 571 15.74 28.88 -2.60
C GLY A 571 16.62 28.98 -3.85
N SER A 572 17.82 28.38 -3.80
CA SER A 572 18.83 28.49 -4.88
C SER A 572 18.27 28.15 -6.28
N THR A 573 18.64 28.95 -7.29
CA THR A 573 18.29 28.72 -8.71
C THR A 573 18.86 27.42 -9.28
N ASN A 574 19.92 26.87 -8.67
CA ASN A 574 20.57 25.63 -9.08
C ASN A 574 20.08 24.39 -8.30
N ALA A 575 19.12 24.54 -7.38
CA ALA A 575 18.57 23.43 -6.61
C ALA A 575 17.45 22.70 -7.36
N VAL A 576 17.39 21.37 -7.21
CA VAL A 576 16.18 20.61 -7.48
C VAL A 576 15.17 20.94 -6.38
N LYS A 577 13.95 21.34 -6.76
CA LYS A 577 12.88 21.77 -5.86
C LYS A 577 11.63 20.94 -6.12
N TYR A 578 10.82 20.77 -5.08
CA TYR A 578 9.45 20.31 -5.23
C TYR A 578 8.60 21.42 -5.87
N ASP A 579 7.61 21.03 -6.67
CA ASP A 579 6.74 21.97 -7.39
C ASP A 579 5.79 22.75 -6.46
N SER A 580 5.60 22.24 -5.24
CA SER A 580 4.83 22.89 -4.17
C SER A 580 5.26 22.38 -2.80
N SER A 581 4.81 23.06 -1.74
CA SER A 581 4.99 22.66 -0.33
C SER A 581 4.34 21.32 0.05
N ALA A 582 3.54 20.71 -0.83
CA ALA A 582 3.02 19.35 -0.64
C ALA A 582 4.07 18.26 -0.91
N HIS A 583 5.23 18.62 -1.50
CA HIS A 583 6.35 17.72 -1.81
C HIS A 583 5.98 16.48 -2.65
N SER A 584 4.87 16.53 -3.39
CA SER A 584 4.31 15.41 -4.15
C SER A 584 4.87 15.27 -5.58
N ALA A 585 5.54 16.29 -6.11
CA ALA A 585 6.07 16.34 -7.47
C ALA A 585 7.34 17.19 -7.58
N VAL A 586 8.18 16.87 -8.57
CA VAL A 586 9.39 17.59 -8.96
C VAL A 586 9.42 17.70 -10.48
N THR A 587 9.18 18.90 -11.01
CA THR A 587 9.29 19.22 -12.44
C THR A 587 10.74 19.59 -12.76
N LEU A 588 11.52 18.57 -13.12
CA LEU A 588 12.94 18.73 -13.46
C LEU A 588 13.13 19.67 -14.66
N GLY A 589 13.93 20.73 -14.48
CA GLY A 589 14.15 21.78 -15.47
C GLY A 589 13.20 22.98 -15.36
N GLY A 590 12.15 22.88 -14.53
CA GLY A 590 11.17 23.94 -14.31
C GLY A 590 10.01 23.97 -15.32
N THR A 591 8.99 24.76 -15.00
CA THR A 591 7.77 24.87 -15.79
C THR A 591 8.04 25.49 -17.17
N GLY A 592 7.82 24.72 -18.23
CA GLY A 592 8.08 25.13 -19.62
C GLY A 592 9.42 24.67 -20.19
N ALA A 593 10.22 23.88 -19.46
CA ALA A 593 11.41 23.24 -20.01
C ALA A 593 11.05 22.28 -21.17
N THR A 594 11.67 22.48 -22.32
CA THR A 594 11.46 21.64 -23.53
C THR A 594 12.48 20.52 -23.68
N SER A 595 13.53 20.51 -22.85
CA SER A 595 14.58 19.49 -22.81
C SER A 595 14.52 18.74 -21.49
N ALA A 596 14.44 17.41 -21.54
CA ALA A 596 14.41 16.57 -20.35
C ALA A 596 15.75 16.58 -19.60
N VAL A 597 15.70 16.56 -18.28
CA VAL A 597 16.89 16.49 -17.41
C VAL A 597 17.26 15.03 -17.17
N ALA A 598 18.52 14.67 -17.40
CA ALA A 598 19.03 13.34 -17.12
C ALA A 598 19.43 13.20 -15.63
N LEU A 599 18.92 12.16 -14.96
CA LEU A 599 19.36 11.76 -13.62
C LEU A 599 20.40 10.65 -13.76
N HIS A 600 21.64 10.97 -13.40
CA HIS A 600 22.77 10.04 -13.42
C HIS A 600 23.10 9.52 -12.01
N ASN A 601 23.87 8.42 -11.94
CA ASN A 601 24.27 7.77 -10.70
C ASN A 601 23.09 7.31 -9.79
N VAL A 602 21.95 6.99 -10.39
CA VAL A 602 20.83 6.36 -9.70
C VAL A 602 21.22 4.91 -9.36
N ALA A 603 21.31 4.62 -8.06
CA ALA A 603 21.55 3.27 -7.55
C ALA A 603 20.46 2.30 -8.04
N ALA A 604 20.72 0.98 -8.00
CA ALA A 604 19.69 0.01 -8.35
C ALA A 604 18.60 0.01 -7.27
N GLY A 605 17.39 0.49 -7.60
CA GLY A 605 16.26 0.52 -6.67
C GLY A 605 15.81 -0.89 -6.26
N ALA A 606 15.26 -1.05 -5.05
CA ALA A 606 14.71 -2.31 -4.62
C ALA A 606 13.54 -2.73 -5.53
N LEU A 607 13.53 -3.99 -5.98
CA LEU A 607 12.48 -4.54 -6.83
C LEU A 607 11.50 -5.34 -5.96
N SER A 608 10.45 -4.67 -5.47
CA SER A 608 9.37 -5.27 -4.67
C SER A 608 8.02 -4.63 -5.01
N THR A 609 6.92 -5.28 -4.61
CA THR A 609 5.54 -4.82 -4.87
C THR A 609 5.16 -3.52 -4.14
N SER A 610 5.95 -3.10 -3.15
CA SER A 610 5.76 -1.87 -2.39
C SER A 610 6.89 -0.84 -2.61
N SER A 611 7.79 -1.09 -3.56
CA SER A 611 8.93 -0.21 -3.79
C SER A 611 8.50 1.07 -4.49
N THR A 612 8.98 2.19 -3.97
CA THR A 612 8.90 3.53 -4.59
C THR A 612 10.26 4.00 -5.10
N ASP A 613 11.28 3.14 -5.09
CA ASP A 613 12.62 3.46 -5.57
C ASP A 613 12.64 3.68 -7.08
N ALA A 614 13.45 4.64 -7.53
CA ALA A 614 13.72 4.82 -8.95
C ALA A 614 14.54 3.64 -9.50
N VAL A 615 14.04 3.01 -10.58
CA VAL A 615 14.80 2.00 -11.32
C VAL A 615 15.83 2.65 -12.24
N ASN A 616 17.02 2.08 -12.32
CA ASN A 616 18.06 2.55 -13.23
C ASN A 616 18.09 1.79 -14.56
N GLY A 617 18.84 2.32 -15.53
CA GLY A 617 18.92 1.76 -16.88
C GLY A 617 19.44 0.30 -16.94
N ALA A 618 20.29 -0.12 -15.99
CA ALA A 618 20.80 -1.48 -15.93
C ALA A 618 19.71 -2.49 -15.52
N GLN A 619 18.82 -2.11 -14.60
CA GLN A 619 17.68 -2.94 -14.19
C GLN A 619 16.68 -3.14 -15.33
N LEU A 620 16.31 -2.04 -16.02
CA LEU A 620 15.42 -2.13 -17.18
C LEU A 620 16.06 -2.91 -18.34
N TYR A 621 17.35 -2.74 -18.57
CA TYR A 621 18.10 -3.52 -19.56
C TYR A 621 18.08 -5.02 -19.25
N ALA A 622 18.32 -5.43 -18.00
CA ALA A 622 18.24 -6.84 -17.60
C ALA A 622 16.84 -7.44 -17.85
N THR A 623 15.77 -6.71 -17.54
CA THR A 623 14.39 -7.11 -17.87
C THR A 623 14.20 -7.24 -19.39
N ASN A 624 14.69 -6.29 -20.19
CA ASN A 624 14.59 -6.34 -21.65
C ASN A 624 15.36 -7.53 -22.25
N GLN A 625 16.51 -7.92 -21.69
CA GLN A 625 17.23 -9.13 -22.11
C GLN A 625 16.41 -10.40 -21.82
N ASN A 626 15.72 -10.47 -20.67
CA ASN A 626 14.83 -11.59 -20.35
C ASN A 626 13.63 -11.66 -21.30
N VAL A 627 13.02 -10.51 -21.64
CA VAL A 627 11.93 -10.43 -22.62
C VAL A 627 12.40 -10.84 -24.03
N SER A 628 13.60 -10.42 -24.44
CA SER A 628 14.20 -10.85 -25.71
C SER A 628 14.48 -12.36 -25.74
N GLY A 629 14.94 -12.93 -24.63
CA GLY A 629 15.13 -14.37 -24.48
C GLY A 629 13.81 -15.15 -24.58
N LEU A 630 12.75 -14.64 -23.93
CA LEU A 630 11.40 -15.21 -24.03
C LEU A 630 10.87 -15.15 -25.46
N ALA A 631 11.04 -14.02 -26.17
CA ALA A 631 10.65 -13.90 -27.57
C ALA A 631 11.35 -14.93 -28.46
N GLY A 632 12.65 -15.17 -28.26
CA GLY A 632 13.41 -16.24 -28.94
C GLY A 632 12.84 -17.64 -28.65
N SER A 633 12.56 -17.95 -27.39
CA SER A 633 11.92 -19.23 -27.01
C SER A 633 10.54 -19.43 -27.64
N VAL A 634 9.72 -18.37 -27.71
CA VAL A 634 8.41 -18.41 -28.40
C VAL A 634 8.58 -18.66 -29.90
N THR A 635 9.57 -18.01 -30.55
CA THR A 635 9.89 -18.28 -31.96
C THR A 635 10.32 -19.73 -32.20
N ASN A 636 11.14 -20.29 -31.32
CA ASN A 636 11.55 -21.70 -31.41
C ASN A 636 10.37 -22.65 -31.24
N ILE A 637 9.51 -22.43 -30.23
CA ILE A 637 8.29 -23.22 -30.01
C ILE A 637 7.36 -23.14 -31.22
N ALA A 638 7.18 -21.96 -31.83
CA ALA A 638 6.39 -21.81 -33.04
C ALA A 638 6.98 -22.64 -34.21
N GLY A 639 8.30 -22.62 -34.39
CA GLY A 639 8.99 -23.46 -35.37
C GLY A 639 8.84 -24.96 -35.09
N ASP A 640 8.96 -25.39 -33.83
CA ASP A 640 8.75 -26.78 -33.42
C ASP A 640 7.30 -27.23 -33.63
N VAL A 641 6.31 -26.38 -33.35
CA VAL A 641 4.89 -26.64 -33.62
C VAL A 641 4.67 -26.81 -35.13
N THR A 642 5.15 -25.90 -35.97
CA THR A 642 5.05 -26.04 -37.45
C THR A 642 5.76 -27.29 -37.96
N ASN A 643 6.91 -27.66 -37.38
CA ASN A 643 7.61 -28.91 -37.71
C ASN A 643 6.82 -30.15 -37.27
N LEU A 644 6.10 -30.09 -36.15
CA LEU A 644 5.21 -31.16 -35.69
C LEU A 644 3.98 -31.26 -36.58
N GLU A 645 3.31 -30.16 -36.91
CA GLU A 645 2.17 -30.11 -37.84
C GLU A 645 2.53 -30.74 -39.19
N GLY A 646 3.69 -30.38 -39.75
CA GLY A 646 4.21 -31.02 -40.98
C GLY A 646 4.43 -32.53 -40.83
N LYS A 647 5.05 -32.99 -39.73
CA LYS A 647 5.28 -34.42 -39.47
C LYS A 647 4.00 -35.21 -39.20
N VAL A 648 2.99 -34.59 -38.61
CA VAL A 648 1.69 -35.22 -38.32
C VAL A 648 0.85 -35.35 -39.59
N ALA A 649 1.02 -34.45 -40.58
CA ALA A 649 0.38 -34.58 -41.89
C ALA A 649 0.85 -35.84 -42.67
N ASP A 650 2.11 -36.25 -42.50
CA ASP A 650 2.69 -37.45 -43.11
C ASP A 650 2.52 -38.73 -42.24
N ALA A 651 1.91 -38.62 -41.06
CA ALA A 651 1.77 -39.74 -40.12
C ALA A 651 0.56 -40.64 -40.47
N VAL A 652 0.69 -41.95 -40.20
CA VAL A 652 -0.46 -42.86 -40.17
C VAL A 652 -1.22 -42.63 -38.86
N LEU A 653 -2.45 -42.13 -38.97
CA LEU A 653 -3.31 -41.80 -37.84
C LEU A 653 -4.49 -42.78 -37.75
N TYR A 654 -4.99 -42.99 -36.54
CA TYR A 654 -6.28 -43.66 -36.34
C TYR A 654 -7.43 -42.73 -36.72
N ASP A 655 -8.51 -43.30 -37.28
CA ASP A 655 -9.67 -42.53 -37.74
C ASP A 655 -10.43 -41.84 -36.59
N SER A 656 -10.24 -42.31 -35.36
CA SER A 656 -10.75 -41.70 -34.13
C SER A 656 -9.95 -42.14 -32.91
N SER A 657 -10.17 -41.47 -31.77
CA SER A 657 -9.63 -41.83 -30.46
C SER A 657 -10.13 -43.19 -29.91
N ALA A 658 -11.03 -43.89 -30.61
CA ALA A 658 -11.38 -45.27 -30.28
C ALA A 658 -10.32 -46.29 -30.75
N HIS A 659 -9.35 -45.88 -31.58
CA HIS A 659 -8.25 -46.70 -32.09
C HIS A 659 -8.67 -48.00 -32.83
N SER A 660 -9.93 -48.09 -33.25
CA SER A 660 -10.52 -49.29 -33.89
C SER A 660 -10.35 -49.35 -35.41
N SER A 661 -9.92 -48.27 -36.06
CA SER A 661 -9.80 -48.15 -37.51
C SER A 661 -8.66 -47.21 -37.91
N VAL A 662 -8.05 -47.50 -39.07
CA VAL A 662 -7.01 -46.72 -39.74
C VAL A 662 -7.33 -46.66 -41.23
N THR A 663 -7.79 -45.52 -41.72
CA THR A 663 -8.01 -45.27 -43.15
C THR A 663 -6.73 -44.74 -43.76
N LEU A 664 -5.94 -45.62 -44.37
CA LEU A 664 -4.66 -45.25 -45.00
C LEU A 664 -4.91 -44.26 -46.15
N GLY A 665 -4.26 -43.09 -46.07
CA GLY A 665 -4.46 -41.96 -46.99
C GLY A 665 -5.45 -40.90 -46.47
N GLY A 666 -6.14 -41.15 -45.36
CA GLY A 666 -7.06 -40.21 -44.72
C GLY A 666 -8.53 -40.36 -45.12
N THR A 667 -9.41 -39.76 -44.34
CA THR A 667 -10.88 -39.84 -44.47
C THR A 667 -11.39 -39.13 -45.73
N GLY A 668 -11.40 -39.86 -46.85
CA GLY A 668 -11.79 -39.34 -48.17
C GLY A 668 -10.82 -39.72 -49.30
N ALA A 669 -9.71 -40.40 -49.00
CA ALA A 669 -8.81 -40.90 -50.03
C ALA A 669 -9.52 -41.91 -50.97
N THR A 670 -9.45 -41.65 -52.28
CA THR A 670 -10.03 -42.52 -53.32
C THR A 670 -9.01 -43.48 -53.93
N SER A 671 -7.72 -43.32 -53.60
CA SER A 671 -6.62 -44.18 -54.03
C SER A 671 -6.13 -45.02 -52.86
N ALA A 672 -6.09 -46.34 -53.02
CA ALA A 672 -5.60 -47.25 -51.99
C ALA A 672 -4.08 -47.10 -51.76
N VAL A 673 -3.66 -47.10 -50.49
CA VAL A 673 -2.25 -47.07 -50.10
C VAL A 673 -1.72 -48.50 -49.98
N ALA A 674 -0.59 -48.78 -50.63
CA ALA A 674 0.09 -50.07 -50.52
C ALA A 674 0.90 -50.15 -49.21
N LEU A 675 0.68 -51.22 -48.42
CA LEU A 675 1.43 -51.48 -47.20
C LEU A 675 2.56 -52.48 -47.48
N HIS A 676 3.80 -51.99 -47.49
CA HIS A 676 5.01 -52.77 -47.79
C HIS A 676 5.75 -53.19 -46.51
N ASN A 677 6.70 -54.13 -46.67
CA ASN A 677 7.47 -54.71 -45.55
C ASN A 677 6.62 -55.35 -44.43
N VAL A 678 5.41 -55.81 -44.77
CA VAL A 678 4.56 -56.59 -43.87
C VAL A 678 5.19 -57.98 -43.70
N ALA A 679 5.63 -58.28 -42.48
CA ALA A 679 6.15 -59.61 -42.11
C ALA A 679 5.08 -60.70 -42.35
N ALA A 680 5.50 -61.96 -42.45
CA ALA A 680 4.55 -63.06 -42.59
C ALA A 680 3.80 -63.27 -41.27
N GLY A 681 2.51 -62.93 -41.24
CA GLY A 681 1.66 -63.06 -40.05
C GLY A 681 1.44 -64.52 -39.63
N ALA A 682 1.17 -64.77 -38.35
CA ALA A 682 0.85 -66.10 -37.87
C ALA A 682 -0.43 -66.64 -38.54
N LEU A 683 -0.41 -67.90 -38.98
CA LEU A 683 -1.57 -68.55 -39.61
C LEU A 683 -2.25 -69.50 -38.60
N SER A 684 -3.22 -68.98 -37.87
CA SER A 684 -4.03 -69.72 -36.89
C SER A 684 -5.47 -69.20 -36.84
N THR A 685 -6.38 -69.95 -36.21
CA THR A 685 -7.80 -69.58 -36.06
C THR A 685 -8.04 -68.37 -35.16
N SER A 686 -7.03 -67.91 -34.43
CA SER A 686 -7.09 -66.76 -33.52
C SER A 686 -6.16 -65.62 -33.92
N SER A 687 -5.55 -65.68 -35.11
CA SER A 687 -4.59 -64.68 -35.57
C SER A 687 -5.28 -63.38 -35.96
N THR A 688 -4.71 -62.26 -35.51
CA THR A 688 -5.07 -60.90 -35.92
C THR A 688 -3.94 -60.22 -36.73
N ASP A 689 -2.92 -60.99 -37.13
CA ASP A 689 -1.80 -60.48 -37.91
C ASP A 689 -2.21 -60.20 -39.36
N ALA A 690 -1.62 -59.17 -39.97
CA ALA A 690 -1.76 -58.94 -41.39
C ALA A 690 -1.03 -60.05 -42.18
N VAL A 691 -1.70 -60.66 -43.16
CA VAL A 691 -1.08 -61.60 -44.09
C VAL A 691 -0.40 -60.84 -45.24
N ASN A 692 0.76 -61.31 -45.68
CA ASN A 692 1.51 -60.69 -46.77
C ASN A 692 1.35 -61.42 -48.11
N GLY A 693 1.81 -60.78 -49.19
CA GLY A 693 1.68 -61.31 -50.54
C GLY A 693 2.37 -62.67 -50.76
N ALA A 694 3.45 -62.99 -50.02
CA ALA A 694 4.13 -64.27 -50.14
C ALA A 694 3.30 -65.42 -49.56
N GLN A 695 2.56 -65.18 -48.48
CA GLN A 695 1.66 -66.17 -47.88
C GLN A 695 0.46 -66.48 -48.79
N LEU A 696 -0.17 -65.44 -49.35
CA LEU A 696 -1.24 -65.61 -50.33
C LEU A 696 -0.74 -66.28 -51.61
N TYR A 697 0.47 -65.91 -52.08
CA TYR A 697 1.09 -66.55 -53.22
C TYR A 697 1.35 -68.05 -52.98
N ALA A 698 1.85 -68.45 -51.81
CA ALA A 698 2.02 -69.86 -51.47
C ALA A 698 0.69 -70.64 -51.50
N THR A 699 -0.39 -70.05 -50.99
CA THR A 699 -1.75 -70.62 -51.10
C THR A 699 -2.18 -70.74 -52.57
N ASN A 700 -1.95 -69.73 -53.40
CA ASN A 700 -2.29 -69.76 -54.83
C ASN A 700 -1.49 -70.83 -55.59
N GLN A 701 -0.21 -71.04 -55.26
CA GLN A 701 0.60 -72.12 -55.83
C GLN A 701 0.06 -73.51 -55.44
N ASN A 702 -0.41 -73.69 -54.20
CA ASN A 702 -1.05 -74.94 -53.76
C ASN A 702 -2.38 -75.17 -54.50
N VAL A 703 -3.21 -74.14 -54.66
CA VAL A 703 -4.47 -74.21 -55.43
C VAL A 703 -4.21 -74.52 -56.92
N SER A 704 -3.19 -73.91 -57.52
CA SER A 704 -2.79 -74.19 -58.91
C SER A 704 -2.28 -75.63 -59.08
N SER A 705 -1.50 -76.14 -58.10
CA SER A 705 -1.01 -77.52 -58.10
C SER A 705 -2.16 -78.54 -57.95
N LEU A 706 -3.16 -78.22 -57.11
CA LEU A 706 -4.38 -79.01 -56.98
C LEU A 706 -5.19 -79.01 -58.28
N ALA A 707 -5.36 -77.84 -58.93
CA ALA A 707 -6.04 -77.74 -60.21
C ALA A 707 -5.34 -78.58 -61.29
N GLY A 708 -4.00 -78.54 -61.37
CA GLY A 708 -3.22 -79.40 -62.26
C GLY A 708 -3.42 -80.90 -61.97
N SER A 709 -3.44 -81.29 -60.69
CA SER A 709 -3.71 -82.68 -60.28
C SER A 709 -5.11 -83.14 -60.67
N VAL A 710 -6.13 -82.28 -60.53
CA VAL A 710 -7.51 -82.55 -60.98
C VAL A 710 -7.57 -82.67 -62.51
N THR A 711 -6.85 -81.82 -63.25
CA THR A 711 -6.75 -81.94 -64.72
C THR A 711 -6.09 -83.25 -65.15
N ASN A 712 -5.03 -83.68 -64.46
CA ASN A 712 -4.37 -84.96 -64.74
C ASN A 712 -5.32 -86.15 -64.46
N ILE A 713 -6.02 -86.16 -63.33
CA ILE A 713 -7.02 -87.19 -63.00
C ILE A 713 -8.12 -87.24 -64.07
N ALA A 714 -8.61 -86.09 -64.55
CA ALA A 714 -9.59 -86.04 -65.62
C ALA A 714 -9.04 -86.60 -66.95
N GLY A 715 -7.77 -86.33 -67.27
CA GLY A 715 -7.06 -86.89 -68.41
C GLY A 715 -6.86 -88.41 -68.31
N ASP A 716 -6.47 -88.92 -67.14
CA ASP A 716 -6.32 -90.36 -66.89
C ASP A 716 -7.66 -91.10 -67.05
N VAL A 717 -8.75 -90.53 -66.52
CA VAL A 717 -10.12 -91.05 -66.72
C VAL A 717 -10.50 -91.08 -68.21
N THR A 718 -10.16 -90.03 -68.97
CA THR A 718 -10.40 -89.98 -70.42
C THR A 718 -9.56 -91.02 -71.18
N ASN A 719 -8.32 -91.28 -70.75
CA ASN A 719 -7.45 -92.29 -71.38
C ASN A 719 -7.91 -93.75 -71.10
N LEU A 720 -8.59 -94.00 -69.97
CA LEU A 720 -9.27 -95.28 -69.75
C LEU A 720 -10.45 -95.48 -70.73
N GLU A 721 -11.10 -94.39 -71.16
CA GLU A 721 -12.25 -94.39 -72.05
C GLU A 721 -11.86 -94.61 -73.54
N GLY A 722 -11.33 -95.80 -73.83
CA GLY A 722 -10.95 -96.21 -75.19
C GLY A 722 -9.76 -97.18 -75.30
N THR A 723 -9.15 -97.59 -74.18
CA THR A 723 -8.00 -98.50 -74.19
C THR A 723 -8.39 -99.93 -74.59
N VAL A 724 -7.76 -100.47 -75.64
CA VAL A 724 -7.89 -101.88 -76.04
C VAL A 724 -7.10 -102.77 -75.08
N ILE A 725 -7.81 -103.55 -74.26
CA ILE A 725 -7.20 -104.56 -73.40
C ILE A 725 -6.73 -105.74 -74.28
N SER A 726 -5.41 -105.89 -74.42
CA SER A 726 -4.76 -106.98 -75.17
C SER A 726 -4.17 -108.03 -74.22
N ASN A 727 -3.76 -109.19 -74.74
CA ASN A 727 -3.34 -110.38 -73.96
C ASN A 727 -4.41 -110.91 -72.98
N VAL A 728 -5.69 -110.68 -73.26
CA VAL A 728 -6.79 -111.35 -72.56
C VAL A 728 -6.75 -112.85 -72.89
N ALA A 729 -6.57 -113.69 -71.87
CA ALA A 729 -6.60 -115.15 -72.02
C ALA A 729 -7.99 -115.63 -72.48
N ASN A 730 -8.11 -116.88 -72.93
CA ASN A 730 -9.42 -117.44 -73.29
C ASN A 730 -10.31 -117.48 -72.02
N GLY A 731 -11.41 -116.73 -72.02
CA GLY A 731 -12.40 -116.77 -70.95
C GLY A 731 -13.12 -118.12 -70.93
N ILE A 732 -13.16 -118.78 -69.76
CA ILE A 732 -13.70 -120.13 -69.61
C ILE A 732 -15.05 -120.10 -68.89
N GLN A 733 -15.36 -119.01 -68.19
CA GLN A 733 -16.64 -118.75 -67.52
C GLN A 733 -17.34 -117.53 -68.14
N ASP A 734 -18.67 -117.45 -67.98
CA ASP A 734 -19.51 -116.35 -68.51
C ASP A 734 -19.16 -114.96 -67.97
N THR A 735 -18.36 -114.89 -66.90
CA THR A 735 -17.82 -113.66 -66.29
C THR A 735 -16.46 -113.22 -66.85
N ASP A 736 -15.78 -114.08 -67.60
CA ASP A 736 -14.45 -113.80 -68.13
C ASP A 736 -14.56 -112.95 -69.40
N ALA A 737 -13.63 -112.03 -69.62
CA ALA A 737 -13.60 -111.24 -70.85
C ALA A 737 -13.24 -112.14 -72.05
N ALA A 738 -14.18 -112.32 -72.98
CA ALA A 738 -13.94 -113.08 -74.20
C ALA A 738 -12.92 -112.35 -75.10
N ASN A 739 -11.82 -113.02 -75.46
CA ASN A 739 -10.81 -112.43 -76.32
C ASN A 739 -11.21 -112.51 -77.81
N VAL A 740 -10.45 -111.81 -78.66
CA VAL A 740 -10.74 -111.71 -80.11
C VAL A 740 -10.70 -113.08 -80.81
N GLY A 741 -9.88 -114.03 -80.32
CA GLY A 741 -9.82 -115.39 -80.86
C GLY A 741 -11.11 -116.18 -80.61
N GLN A 742 -11.61 -116.18 -79.38
CA GLN A 742 -12.90 -116.80 -79.04
C GLN A 742 -14.06 -116.17 -79.81
N VAL A 743 -14.02 -114.84 -79.98
CA VAL A 743 -14.97 -114.10 -80.80
C VAL A 743 -14.90 -114.47 -82.29
N TYR A 744 -13.71 -114.80 -82.80
CA TYR A 744 -13.47 -115.20 -84.19
C TYR A 744 -13.91 -116.64 -84.48
N ASP A 745 -13.70 -117.56 -83.54
CA ASP A 745 -14.12 -118.97 -83.66
C ASP A 745 -15.65 -119.11 -83.70
N ILE A 746 -16.37 -118.24 -82.99
CA ILE A 746 -17.84 -118.20 -82.97
C ILE A 746 -18.44 -117.67 -84.29
N VAL A 747 -17.69 -116.88 -85.10
CA VAL A 747 -18.20 -116.25 -86.33
C VAL A 747 -18.35 -117.22 -87.50
N ASN A 748 -17.45 -118.19 -87.64
CA ASN A 748 -17.07 -118.71 -88.96
C ASN A 748 -17.53 -120.14 -89.29
N ASN A 749 -18.33 -120.82 -88.46
CA ASN A 749 -18.63 -122.24 -88.68
C ASN A 749 -20.07 -122.65 -88.29
N SER A 750 -20.91 -123.01 -89.28
CA SER A 750 -22.28 -123.53 -89.05
C SER A 750 -22.83 -124.28 -90.28
N GLN A 751 -23.05 -125.60 -90.15
CA GLN A 751 -23.83 -126.43 -91.08
C GLN A 751 -24.43 -127.66 -90.34
N SER A 752 -25.60 -128.10 -90.80
CA SER A 752 -26.29 -129.38 -90.48
C SER A 752 -27.15 -129.52 -89.19
N SER A 753 -28.45 -129.69 -89.44
CA SER A 753 -29.44 -130.56 -88.76
C SER A 753 -29.86 -130.33 -87.29
N GLY A 754 -31.12 -129.91 -87.11
CA GLY A 754 -31.89 -130.04 -85.85
C GLY A 754 -32.26 -128.70 -85.20
N PRO A 755 -33.53 -128.44 -84.82
CA PRO A 755 -33.95 -127.08 -84.48
C PRO A 755 -33.68 -126.71 -83.01
N SER A 756 -32.60 -125.96 -82.75
CA SER A 756 -32.40 -125.12 -81.55
C SER A 756 -31.11 -124.28 -81.62
N VAL A 757 -31.18 -123.06 -81.05
CA VAL A 757 -30.04 -122.26 -80.53
C VAL A 757 -29.10 -121.51 -81.51
N GLN A 758 -29.19 -120.17 -81.40
CA GLN A 758 -28.16 -119.09 -81.39
C GLN A 758 -27.03 -119.04 -82.46
N LEU A 759 -26.76 -117.91 -83.14
CA LEU A 759 -26.52 -116.49 -82.74
C LEU A 759 -25.03 -116.22 -82.41
N MET A 760 -24.54 -115.05 -82.86
CA MET A 760 -23.12 -114.63 -82.96
C MET A 760 -22.43 -115.17 -84.22
N ARG A 761 -21.57 -114.44 -84.93
CA ARG A 761 -21.12 -113.01 -84.90
C ARG A 761 -20.65 -112.67 -86.34
N ALA A 762 -20.07 -111.52 -86.69
CA ALA A 762 -20.49 -110.12 -86.51
C ALA A 762 -19.53 -109.21 -87.30
N SER A 763 -20.05 -108.33 -88.18
CA SER A 763 -19.31 -107.13 -88.60
C SER A 763 -20.31 -106.06 -89.08
N LEU A 764 -20.59 -104.98 -88.33
CA LEU A 764 -19.77 -103.80 -87.98
C LEU A 764 -20.01 -102.65 -88.98
N LEU A 765 -20.28 -101.46 -88.43
CA LEU A 765 -20.54 -100.17 -89.09
C LEU A 765 -21.82 -100.01 -89.92
N GLY A 766 -22.68 -99.08 -89.45
CA GLY A 766 -23.19 -98.03 -90.33
C GLY A 766 -24.70 -97.96 -90.56
N ALA A 767 -25.29 -96.86 -90.06
CA ALA A 767 -26.58 -96.26 -90.46
C ALA A 767 -27.89 -97.06 -90.27
N ALA A 768 -28.83 -96.41 -89.56
CA ALA A 768 -30.26 -96.74 -89.55
C ALA A 768 -30.90 -96.44 -90.94
N PRO A 769 -32.11 -96.95 -91.31
CA PRO A 769 -33.33 -96.70 -90.54
C PRO A 769 -34.50 -97.74 -90.59
N SER A 770 -35.42 -97.58 -89.62
CA SER A 770 -36.88 -97.78 -89.66
C SER A 770 -37.54 -98.99 -90.37
N GLY A 771 -38.33 -99.77 -89.61
CA GLY A 771 -39.72 -100.06 -90.06
C GLY A 771 -40.28 -101.48 -90.00
N SER A 772 -40.37 -102.13 -88.83
CA SER A 772 -41.45 -103.10 -88.56
C SER A 772 -41.68 -103.25 -87.04
N GLY A 773 -42.93 -103.15 -86.60
CA GLY A 773 -43.27 -103.28 -85.18
C GLY A 773 -43.77 -104.68 -84.83
N VAL A 774 -43.35 -105.21 -83.69
CA VAL A 774 -44.21 -105.62 -82.54
C VAL A 774 -43.36 -106.38 -81.51
N ASN A 775 -43.47 -105.93 -80.26
CA ASN A 775 -43.29 -106.65 -78.98
C ASN A 775 -42.71 -108.08 -79.01
N THR A 776 -41.49 -108.27 -78.48
CA THR A 776 -40.91 -109.60 -78.17
C THR A 776 -41.08 -109.99 -76.71
N SER A 777 -42.33 -110.03 -76.26
CA SER A 777 -42.73 -110.83 -75.10
C SER A 777 -42.45 -112.32 -75.37
N GLY A 778 -41.34 -112.82 -74.84
CA GLY A 778 -41.10 -114.23 -74.46
C GLY A 778 -41.28 -115.33 -75.51
N LEU A 779 -40.16 -115.91 -75.96
CA LEU A 779 -40.09 -117.35 -76.26
C LEU A 779 -38.81 -117.91 -75.59
N THR A 780 -38.81 -118.45 -74.36
CA THR A 780 -39.62 -119.50 -73.70
C THR A 780 -39.05 -120.91 -73.89
N THR A 781 -38.24 -121.36 -72.92
CA THR A 781 -38.05 -122.78 -72.48
C THR A 781 -37.12 -122.82 -71.25
N ARG A 782 -37.27 -123.66 -70.22
CA ARG A 782 -38.44 -124.33 -69.60
C ARG A 782 -37.98 -125.02 -68.28
N TYR A 783 -38.74 -124.90 -67.19
CA TYR A 783 -38.78 -125.81 -66.01
C TYR A 783 -37.50 -125.96 -65.12
N THR A 784 -37.52 -125.90 -63.78
CA THR A 784 -38.64 -125.84 -62.80
C THR A 784 -38.23 -125.13 -61.49
N THR A 785 -39.16 -124.34 -60.87
CA THR A 785 -39.28 -123.98 -59.43
C THR A 785 -38.09 -123.32 -58.68
N ALA A 786 -38.24 -122.26 -57.87
CA ALA A 786 -39.37 -121.35 -57.62
C ALA A 786 -38.88 -120.04 -56.95
N ALA A 787 -39.42 -118.89 -57.39
CA ALA A 787 -39.98 -117.75 -56.63
C ALA A 787 -39.45 -117.45 -55.20
N TYR A 788 -39.18 -116.19 -54.77
CA TYR A 788 -39.83 -114.91 -55.10
C TYR A 788 -38.92 -113.68 -54.81
N TYR A 789 -39.38 -112.47 -55.18
CA TYR A 789 -38.76 -111.12 -55.17
C TYR A 789 -37.67 -110.67 -54.18
N SER A 790 -36.87 -109.70 -54.70
CA SER A 790 -36.33 -108.46 -54.08
C SER A 790 -34.88 -108.41 -53.53
N ASN A 791 -34.38 -107.16 -53.48
CA ASN A 791 -33.04 -106.67 -53.11
C ASN A 791 -31.85 -107.02 -54.04
N VAL A 792 -31.16 -105.97 -54.50
CA VAL A 792 -29.74 -106.00 -54.84
C VAL A 792 -29.03 -105.05 -53.88
N ALA A 793 -28.18 -105.62 -53.04
CA ALA A 793 -27.26 -104.88 -52.18
C ALA A 793 -25.84 -105.36 -52.45
N GLY A 794 -24.90 -104.42 -52.42
CA GLY A 794 -23.49 -104.71 -52.14
C GLY A 794 -22.65 -105.15 -53.34
N LEU A 795 -21.71 -104.29 -53.71
CA LEU A 795 -20.37 -104.72 -54.14
C LEU A 795 -19.34 -104.03 -53.28
N GLY A 796 -18.64 -104.83 -52.49
CA GLY A 796 -17.37 -104.47 -51.88
C GLY A 796 -16.52 -105.73 -51.79
N ASN A 797 -15.26 -105.64 -52.16
CA ASN A 797 -14.19 -106.50 -51.65
C ASN A 797 -12.83 -105.92 -52.05
N SER A 798 -11.81 -106.02 -51.18
CA SER A 798 -10.67 -106.93 -51.39
C SER A 798 -9.44 -106.58 -50.55
N SER A 799 -9.37 -107.13 -49.33
CA SER A 799 -8.08 -107.42 -48.69
C SER A 799 -8.19 -108.54 -47.64
N GLY A 800 -8.08 -109.80 -48.07
CA GLY A 800 -7.46 -110.88 -47.29
C GLY A 800 -8.27 -111.63 -46.22
N SER A 801 -8.47 -112.93 -46.47
CA SER A 801 -8.71 -114.02 -45.50
C SER A 801 -10.09 -114.20 -44.85
N THR A 802 -10.31 -115.41 -44.33
CA THR A 802 -11.60 -116.08 -44.01
C THR A 802 -12.22 -115.69 -42.64
N PRO A 803 -13.53 -115.95 -42.40
CA PRO A 803 -14.40 -115.09 -41.59
C PRO A 803 -14.57 -115.51 -40.11
N PRO A 804 -15.14 -114.66 -39.23
CA PRO A 804 -16.59 -114.74 -38.98
C PRO A 804 -17.37 -113.42 -38.71
N SER A 805 -18.70 -113.51 -38.88
CA SER A 805 -19.78 -112.69 -38.29
C SER A 805 -20.02 -111.22 -38.68
N ASP A 806 -20.18 -110.94 -39.99
CA ASP A 806 -20.71 -109.66 -40.50
C ASP A 806 -22.22 -109.74 -40.84
N VAL A 807 -23.10 -109.85 -39.83
CA VAL A 807 -24.56 -109.91 -40.04
C VAL A 807 -25.30 -108.86 -39.22
N ALA A 808 -26.02 -107.97 -39.91
CA ALA A 808 -26.94 -107.01 -39.30
C ALA A 808 -28.16 -107.76 -38.71
N ARG A 809 -28.63 -107.35 -37.53
CA ARG A 809 -29.72 -107.99 -36.79
C ARG A 809 -30.82 -106.97 -36.45
N ALA A 810 -32.02 -107.16 -36.98
CA ALA A 810 -33.21 -106.42 -36.59
C ALA A 810 -34.18 -107.38 -35.88
N THR A 811 -34.39 -107.20 -34.58
CA THR A 811 -35.23 -108.10 -33.75
C THR A 811 -36.36 -107.38 -33.03
N GLY A 812 -36.43 -106.05 -33.07
CA GLY A 812 -37.62 -105.29 -32.67
C GLY A 812 -38.68 -105.27 -33.79
N ALA A 813 -39.96 -105.17 -33.43
CA ALA A 813 -41.04 -105.13 -34.43
C ALA A 813 -40.95 -103.83 -35.26
N GLY A 814 -40.94 -103.93 -36.59
CA GLY A 814 -40.82 -102.78 -37.49
C GLY A 814 -39.44 -102.11 -37.52
N SER A 815 -38.40 -102.78 -37.02
CA SER A 815 -37.04 -102.24 -36.91
C SER A 815 -36.18 -102.46 -38.17
N ILE A 816 -35.16 -101.63 -38.38
CA ILE A 816 -34.27 -101.65 -39.56
C ILE A 816 -32.80 -101.68 -39.10
N ALA A 817 -32.02 -102.66 -39.57
CA ALA A 817 -30.56 -102.73 -39.37
C ALA A 817 -29.81 -102.81 -40.70
N ILE A 818 -28.87 -101.89 -40.94
CA ILE A 818 -28.10 -101.81 -42.20
C ILE A 818 -26.62 -101.56 -41.88
N GLY A 819 -25.75 -102.53 -42.18
CA GLY A 819 -24.29 -102.44 -41.92
C GLY A 819 -23.78 -103.60 -41.06
N SER A 820 -22.50 -103.96 -41.23
CA SER A 820 -21.88 -105.10 -40.55
C SER A 820 -22.06 -105.04 -39.03
N ASN A 821 -22.64 -106.10 -38.45
CA ASN A 821 -22.90 -106.22 -37.01
C ASN A 821 -23.76 -105.08 -36.40
N ALA A 822 -24.55 -104.36 -37.19
CA ALA A 822 -25.58 -103.44 -36.69
C ALA A 822 -26.70 -104.22 -35.97
N TYR A 823 -27.24 -103.72 -34.85
CA TYR A 823 -28.24 -104.44 -34.07
C TYR A 823 -29.36 -103.53 -33.53
N THR A 824 -30.63 -103.86 -33.81
CA THR A 824 -31.80 -103.16 -33.25
C THR A 824 -32.79 -104.15 -32.62
N PRO A 825 -32.77 -104.29 -31.28
CA PRO A 825 -33.82 -105.00 -30.55
C PRO A 825 -35.08 -104.18 -30.29
N ALA A 826 -35.10 -102.87 -30.60
CA ALA A 826 -36.19 -101.97 -30.26
C ALA A 826 -37.27 -101.85 -31.34
N THR A 827 -38.53 -101.70 -30.92
CA THR A 827 -39.67 -101.52 -31.83
C THR A 827 -39.53 -100.22 -32.63
N ALA A 828 -39.68 -100.29 -33.95
CA ALA A 828 -39.48 -99.18 -34.88
C ALA A 828 -38.07 -98.51 -34.84
N GLY A 829 -37.08 -99.13 -34.20
CA GLY A 829 -35.71 -98.60 -34.13
C GLY A 829 -34.93 -98.81 -35.44
N THR A 830 -34.18 -97.81 -35.88
CA THR A 830 -33.42 -97.81 -37.16
C THR A 830 -31.91 -97.61 -36.93
N ALA A 831 -31.10 -98.64 -37.17
CA ALA A 831 -29.65 -98.62 -37.01
C ALA A 831 -28.94 -98.74 -38.37
N VAL A 832 -28.20 -97.71 -38.79
CA VAL A 832 -27.54 -97.64 -40.11
C VAL A 832 -26.05 -97.28 -39.93
N GLY A 833 -25.17 -98.26 -40.09
CA GLY A 833 -23.73 -98.17 -39.93
C GLY A 833 -23.13 -99.43 -39.29
N VAL A 834 -21.83 -99.67 -39.50
CA VAL A 834 -21.14 -100.84 -38.90
C VAL A 834 -21.19 -100.73 -37.37
N GLN A 835 -21.65 -101.77 -36.67
CA GLN A 835 -21.90 -101.78 -35.21
C GLN A 835 -22.88 -100.71 -34.68
N ALA A 836 -23.76 -100.13 -35.51
CA ALA A 836 -24.82 -99.24 -35.02
C ALA A 836 -25.84 -99.99 -34.14
N TYR A 837 -26.27 -99.39 -33.02
CA TYR A 837 -27.13 -100.05 -32.03
C TYR A 837 -28.31 -99.15 -31.57
N THR A 838 -29.55 -99.64 -31.67
CA THR A 838 -30.73 -98.92 -31.13
C THR A 838 -31.50 -99.76 -30.12
N SER A 839 -31.47 -99.37 -28.85
CA SER A 839 -32.09 -100.10 -27.73
C SER A 839 -33.39 -99.49 -27.20
N ALA A 840 -33.84 -98.37 -27.77
CA ALA A 840 -35.10 -97.71 -27.43
C ALA A 840 -36.00 -97.56 -28.66
N ASN A 841 -37.31 -97.57 -28.43
CA ASN A 841 -38.31 -97.60 -29.50
C ASN A 841 -38.35 -96.28 -30.28
N ASP A 842 -38.69 -96.32 -31.58
CA ASP A 842 -38.76 -95.15 -32.45
C ASP A 842 -37.46 -94.30 -32.50
N ALA A 843 -36.31 -94.90 -32.19
CA ALA A 843 -35.00 -94.24 -32.17
C ALA A 843 -34.16 -94.59 -33.42
N VAL A 844 -33.30 -93.68 -33.85
CA VAL A 844 -32.46 -93.83 -35.05
C VAL A 844 -30.99 -93.66 -34.69
N ALA A 845 -30.13 -94.62 -35.05
CA ALA A 845 -28.68 -94.50 -34.98
C ALA A 845 -28.09 -94.47 -36.40
N LEU A 846 -27.39 -93.40 -36.77
CA LEU A 846 -26.85 -93.16 -38.12
C LEU A 846 -25.34 -92.91 -38.04
N GLY A 847 -24.55 -93.94 -38.33
CA GLY A 847 -23.09 -93.90 -38.28
C GLY A 847 -22.47 -95.20 -37.75
N SER A 848 -21.17 -95.39 -37.99
CA SER A 848 -20.45 -96.55 -37.47
C SER A 848 -20.32 -96.44 -35.94
N GLY A 849 -20.75 -97.47 -35.22
CA GLY A 849 -20.74 -97.53 -33.75
C GLY A 849 -21.79 -96.65 -33.06
N SER A 850 -22.68 -95.97 -33.80
CA SER A 850 -23.64 -95.04 -33.22
C SER A 850 -24.66 -95.75 -32.32
N VAL A 851 -24.98 -95.17 -31.16
CA VAL A 851 -25.92 -95.77 -30.18
C VAL A 851 -27.09 -94.83 -29.93
N ALA A 852 -28.33 -95.31 -30.12
CA ALA A 852 -29.55 -94.60 -29.69
C ALA A 852 -30.30 -95.41 -28.63
N ASN A 853 -30.26 -94.93 -27.38
CA ASN A 853 -30.81 -95.60 -26.20
C ASN A 853 -31.98 -94.84 -25.54
N GLN A 854 -32.50 -93.80 -26.21
CA GLN A 854 -33.67 -93.02 -25.79
C GLN A 854 -34.68 -92.94 -26.95
N SER A 855 -35.96 -93.12 -26.65
CA SER A 855 -37.01 -93.17 -27.67
C SER A 855 -37.16 -91.84 -28.42
N ASN A 856 -37.58 -91.89 -29.69
CA ASN A 856 -37.82 -90.71 -30.54
C ASN A 856 -36.60 -89.80 -30.76
N THR A 857 -35.38 -90.33 -30.69
CA THR A 857 -34.13 -89.56 -30.91
C THR A 857 -33.35 -90.03 -32.13
N VAL A 858 -32.53 -89.15 -32.71
CA VAL A 858 -31.55 -89.49 -33.75
C VAL A 858 -30.13 -89.30 -33.18
N SER A 859 -29.35 -90.37 -33.08
CA SER A 859 -27.95 -90.36 -32.67
C SER A 859 -27.04 -90.58 -33.87
N VAL A 860 -25.97 -89.78 -33.96
CA VAL A 860 -24.91 -89.89 -34.97
C VAL A 860 -23.54 -90.20 -34.34
N GLY A 861 -23.52 -90.67 -33.09
CA GLY A 861 -22.29 -90.84 -32.30
C GLY A 861 -22.32 -92.03 -31.34
N THR A 862 -21.13 -92.39 -30.87
CA THR A 862 -20.91 -93.40 -29.83
C THR A 862 -21.13 -92.79 -28.44
N TYR A 863 -21.80 -93.56 -27.56
CA TYR A 863 -22.13 -93.20 -26.17
C TYR A 863 -21.00 -92.44 -25.44
N GLY A 864 -21.21 -91.14 -25.21
CA GLY A 864 -20.27 -90.26 -24.51
C GLY A 864 -19.52 -89.26 -25.41
N GLY A 865 -19.91 -89.10 -26.67
CA GLY A 865 -19.25 -88.26 -27.67
C GLY A 865 -20.16 -87.30 -28.46
N GLU A 866 -21.42 -87.14 -28.08
CA GLU A 866 -22.41 -86.40 -28.86
C GLU A 866 -22.37 -84.88 -28.63
N SER A 867 -22.03 -84.11 -29.67
CA SER A 867 -22.36 -82.68 -29.78
C SER A 867 -23.59 -82.51 -30.66
N ALA A 868 -24.69 -82.01 -30.09
CA ALA A 868 -25.92 -81.79 -30.85
C ALA A 868 -25.81 -80.56 -31.76
N LEU A 869 -26.12 -80.74 -33.05
CA LEU A 869 -26.21 -79.66 -34.03
C LEU A 869 -27.66 -79.17 -34.16
N ALA A 870 -27.93 -77.93 -33.78
CA ALA A 870 -29.20 -77.26 -34.01
C ALA A 870 -28.95 -75.89 -34.65
N LEU A 871 -29.31 -75.74 -35.93
CA LEU A 871 -29.21 -74.47 -36.66
C LEU A 871 -30.60 -73.86 -36.82
N GLY A 872 -30.90 -72.84 -36.02
CA GLY A 872 -32.06 -71.97 -36.22
C GLY A 872 -31.73 -70.83 -37.17
N ALA A 873 -32.65 -70.51 -38.09
CA ALA A 873 -32.52 -69.37 -39.00
C ALA A 873 -33.03 -68.06 -38.35
N ASN A 874 -32.33 -66.95 -38.63
CA ASN A 874 -32.58 -65.63 -38.04
C ASN A 874 -33.88 -64.97 -38.51
N TRP A 875 -34.60 -64.32 -37.59
CA TRP A 875 -35.44 -63.15 -37.89
C TRP A 875 -35.09 -62.00 -36.93
N TYR A 876 -34.97 -60.79 -37.48
CA TYR A 876 -34.44 -59.58 -36.83
C TYR A 876 -35.45 -58.89 -35.90
N VAL A 877 -34.96 -58.29 -34.80
CA VAL A 877 -35.45 -57.01 -34.24
C VAL A 877 -34.23 -56.22 -33.72
N SER A 878 -34.27 -54.89 -33.86
CA SER A 878 -33.10 -54.00 -33.79
C SER A 878 -32.34 -53.94 -32.45
N ASP A 879 -31.01 -53.89 -32.60
CA ASP A 879 -30.03 -53.11 -31.82
C ASP A 879 -29.58 -53.56 -30.43
N ARG A 880 -29.91 -54.77 -29.94
CA ARG A 880 -29.04 -55.49 -28.98
C ARG A 880 -29.05 -57.01 -29.19
N LEU A 881 -27.88 -57.60 -29.41
CA LEU A 881 -27.68 -59.05 -29.38
C LEU A 881 -27.72 -59.57 -27.93
N LEU A 882 -28.88 -60.08 -27.51
CA LEU A 882 -29.03 -60.81 -26.24
C LEU A 882 -28.44 -62.21 -26.37
N LEU A 883 -27.14 -62.34 -26.12
CA LEU A 883 -26.49 -63.65 -26.00
C LEU A 883 -26.78 -64.28 -24.63
N ASN A 884 -28.01 -64.76 -24.43
CA ASN A 884 -28.38 -65.49 -23.22
C ASN A 884 -27.86 -66.94 -23.30
N ALA A 885 -26.60 -67.15 -22.90
CA ALA A 885 -25.92 -68.45 -22.94
C ALA A 885 -26.48 -69.44 -21.90
N HIS A 886 -27.62 -70.06 -22.21
CA HIS A 886 -28.25 -71.05 -21.34
C HIS A 886 -27.62 -72.45 -21.49
N VAL A 887 -26.46 -72.67 -20.86
CA VAL A 887 -25.82 -74.00 -20.80
C VAL A 887 -26.47 -74.83 -19.68
N SER A 888 -27.54 -75.55 -20.00
CA SER A 888 -28.10 -76.58 -19.12
C SER A 888 -27.61 -77.97 -19.54
N LYS A 889 -26.56 -78.48 -18.87
CA LYS A 889 -26.20 -79.91 -18.99
C LYS A 889 -26.96 -80.71 -17.93
N SER A 890 -27.92 -81.50 -18.37
CA SER A 890 -28.57 -82.51 -17.53
C SER A 890 -27.71 -83.78 -17.48
N THR A 891 -27.10 -84.05 -16.33
CA THR A 891 -26.59 -85.37 -15.93
C THR A 891 -26.90 -85.55 -14.46
N GLY A 892 -27.58 -86.64 -14.09
CA GLY A 892 -28.22 -86.76 -12.78
C GLY A 892 -27.26 -86.84 -11.59
N GLY A 893 -27.61 -86.12 -10.51
CA GLY A 893 -27.06 -86.32 -9.16
C GLY A 893 -26.10 -85.23 -8.66
N GLY A 894 -26.52 -84.47 -7.64
CA GLY A 894 -25.66 -83.56 -6.86
C GLY A 894 -25.90 -82.07 -7.10
N SER A 895 -25.62 -81.26 -6.07
CA SER A 895 -26.12 -79.88 -5.93
C SER A 895 -25.06 -78.77 -6.15
N VAL A 896 -25.57 -77.53 -6.18
CA VAL A 896 -24.92 -76.22 -5.90
C VAL A 896 -24.09 -75.52 -7.01
N GLY A 897 -24.31 -74.20 -7.18
CA GLY A 897 -23.46 -73.26 -7.95
C GLY A 897 -24.24 -72.50 -9.04
N ALA A 898 -24.96 -71.41 -8.73
CA ALA A 898 -24.46 -70.03 -8.56
C ALA A 898 -24.31 -69.24 -9.88
N SER A 899 -25.15 -68.21 -10.07
CA SER A 899 -25.04 -67.24 -11.16
C SER A 899 -24.09 -66.10 -10.80
N VAL A 900 -23.24 -65.69 -11.75
CA VAL A 900 -22.44 -64.47 -11.66
C VAL A 900 -22.78 -63.59 -12.85
N GLY A 901 -23.60 -62.57 -12.62
CA GLY A 901 -23.78 -61.46 -13.56
C GLY A 901 -22.82 -60.33 -13.21
N ALA A 902 -21.86 -60.04 -14.08
CA ALA A 902 -21.02 -58.86 -13.98
C ALA A 902 -21.57 -57.77 -14.90
N THR A 903 -22.12 -56.71 -14.32
CA THR A 903 -22.49 -55.49 -15.06
C THR A 903 -21.25 -54.62 -15.22
N PHE A 904 -20.73 -54.51 -16.43
CA PHE A 904 -19.86 -53.38 -16.80
C PHE A 904 -20.71 -52.39 -17.60
N GLY A 905 -20.92 -51.21 -17.02
CA GLY A 905 -21.70 -50.15 -17.64
C GLY A 905 -20.84 -49.22 -18.49
N PHE A 906 -21.37 -48.87 -19.65
CA PHE A 906 -21.23 -47.58 -20.30
C PHE A 906 -22.63 -47.16 -20.78
#